data_AF-A0A1F3ZTV1-F1
#
_entry.id   AF-A0A1F3ZTV1-F1
#
_cell.length_a   1.000
_cell.length_b   1.000
_cell.length_c   1.000
_cell.angle_alpha   90.00
_cell.angle_beta   90.00
_cell.angle_gamma   90.00
#
_symmetry.space_group_name_H-M   'P 1'
#
loop_
_entity.id
_entity.type
_entity.pdbx_description
1 polymer ?
#
loop_
_entity_poly.entity_id
_entity_poly.type
_entity_poly.pdbx_seq_one_letter_code
_entity_poly.pdbx_strand_id
1 'polypeptide(L)'
;MASFPPVQASADSGGSAPGRVAEDSVEHADFFEKATQNGLSVNLLLAGVAFASLWPITATTHLAAWLAFMVFALALRFVLHRGSIGAARNAASMRHWRALVVVSCAVIGVGWGWLGLFLFPAHDAGYQLLTLMVIAVAVATVHTLAPRPEAAAAFLLPAVLPTVARLVLLGGGVWGATAALLCVLMSFVWWSVLRYRAQLMQRMRLHFDKEQSDIERATYVRSVETANRLFAQVVIEREQAEAELQVAKQAAEEANRVKGEFLAYTSHEIRTPLNAIIGLTRAVMDSPLTMEQRDYLRRVRNAGDRLLSLINDLLDMSKIEAGKLEIERVDFNLREVLDEVVQEQVVKATEKGLLLELDVTRDVPEHLVGDPLRLRQILVNLVGNAIKFTDRGKVVVRVVLLQRDGDASCTLRVSVIDTGIGISPDKQATMFQRYTQAESSTSRKFGGTGLGLSISKSLVELMSGTIGLRSQVDVGTEFFFELPFGVGATTVEARATGPAAPGTAATRAPRILVAEDNEDNQLLIELLLRRKGVDVTIVGNGEEALKHLDRARFDLVLMDLEMPGMGGFEAVTALRERESGTGRRVPVIALSAHALVGYREKCLAAGMDDYLTKPIDPDRLYATIDEYADSCPAAGRAPAGVGR
;
A
#
# COMPACT_ATOMS: atom_id res chain seq x y z
N MET A 1 -1.89 7.74 14.10
CA MET A 1 -1.81 8.70 15.22
C MET A 1 -1.75 7.90 16.51
N ALA A 2 -0.71 8.13 17.31
CA ALA A 2 -0.49 7.67 18.71
C ALA A 2 -0.43 6.13 18.92
N SER A 3 0.50 5.55 19.67
CA SER A 3 1.47 6.06 20.64
C SER A 3 2.49 4.95 20.93
N PHE A 4 3.74 5.13 20.51
CA PHE A 4 4.86 4.37 21.06
C PHE A 4 5.20 4.94 22.44
N PRO A 5 5.49 4.11 23.46
CA PRO A 5 5.89 4.61 24.77
C PRO A 5 7.26 5.29 24.66
N PRO A 6 7.53 6.30 25.50
CA PRO A 6 8.83 6.97 25.48
C PRO A 6 9.88 5.98 25.98
N VAL A 7 10.90 5.75 25.16
CA VAL A 7 12.16 5.18 25.63
C VAL A 7 12.73 6.20 26.60
N GLN A 8 12.50 5.99 27.89
CA GLN A 8 13.24 6.66 28.95
C GLN A 8 14.72 6.31 28.74
N ALA A 9 15.48 7.30 28.27
CA ALA A 9 16.92 7.29 28.40
C ALA A 9 17.23 7.25 29.91
N SER A 10 17.51 6.07 30.43
CA SER A 10 18.08 5.89 31.76
C SER A 10 19.51 6.44 31.73
N ALA A 11 19.61 7.74 32.00
CA ALA A 11 20.80 8.33 32.57
C ALA A 11 20.94 7.80 34.00
N ASP A 12 21.60 6.64 34.14
CA ASP A 12 22.20 6.09 35.36
C ASP A 12 22.77 4.72 34.96
N SER A 13 24.05 4.39 35.10
CA SER A 13 25.06 4.89 36.01
C SER A 13 26.42 4.68 35.34
N GLY A 14 27.23 5.73 35.34
CA GLY A 14 28.68 5.61 35.20
C GLY A 14 29.21 4.87 36.43
N GLY A 15 29.09 3.53 36.42
CA GLY A 15 29.81 2.65 37.32
C GLY A 15 31.27 2.62 36.89
N SER A 16 31.99 3.74 37.11
CA SER A 16 33.44 3.73 37.22
C SER A 16 33.79 2.60 38.18
N ALA A 17 34.48 1.56 37.72
CA ALA A 17 34.99 0.52 38.60
C ALA A 17 35.96 1.19 39.60
N PRO A 18 35.57 1.46 40.86
CA PRO A 18 36.40 2.21 41.80
C PRO A 18 37.47 1.31 42.43
N GLY A 19 37.44 0.00 42.11
CA GLY A 19 38.18 -1.03 42.83
C GLY A 19 39.63 -1.22 42.38
N ARG A 20 39.96 -1.06 41.09
CA ARG A 20 41.31 -1.41 40.59
C ARG A 20 42.25 -0.23 40.41
N VAL A 21 41.73 0.95 40.08
CA VAL A 21 42.50 2.21 40.21
C VAL A 21 42.91 2.41 41.69
N ALA A 22 42.09 1.93 42.63
CA ALA A 22 42.43 1.92 44.04
C ALA A 22 43.59 0.96 44.35
N GLU A 23 43.61 -0.28 43.85
CA GLU A 23 44.71 -1.24 44.09
C GLU A 23 46.06 -0.77 43.53
N ASP A 24 46.13 -0.28 42.30
CA ASP A 24 47.38 0.24 41.73
C ASP A 24 47.82 1.55 42.43
N SER A 25 46.88 2.42 42.82
CA SER A 25 47.22 3.61 43.62
C SER A 25 47.71 3.26 45.03
N VAL A 26 47.28 2.11 45.58
CA VAL A 26 47.67 1.60 46.88
C VAL A 26 49.05 0.95 46.83
N GLU A 27 49.35 0.09 45.84
CA GLU A 27 50.71 -0.48 45.68
C GLU A 27 51.78 0.60 45.46
N HIS A 28 51.45 1.65 44.70
CA HIS A 28 52.35 2.75 44.45
C HIS A 28 52.52 3.65 45.69
N ALA A 29 51.44 3.90 46.45
CA ALA A 29 51.53 4.60 47.73
C ALA A 29 52.42 3.83 48.73
N ASP A 30 52.27 2.50 48.78
CA ASP A 30 53.06 1.59 49.61
C ASP A 30 54.55 1.63 49.26
N PHE A 31 54.86 1.66 47.95
CA PHE A 31 56.24 1.78 47.48
C PHE A 31 56.88 3.12 47.90
N PHE A 32 56.17 4.24 47.73
CA PHE A 32 56.66 5.56 48.15
C PHE A 32 56.79 5.69 49.66
N GLU A 33 55.88 5.07 50.42
CA GLU A 33 55.94 5.01 51.88
C GLU A 33 57.18 4.23 52.34
N LYS A 34 57.38 3.02 51.83
CA LYS A 34 58.57 2.19 52.15
C LYS A 34 59.87 2.89 51.76
N ALA A 35 59.91 3.52 50.60
CA ALA A 35 61.08 4.31 50.17
C ALA A 35 61.37 5.45 51.15
N THR A 36 60.35 6.26 51.51
CA THR A 36 60.53 7.40 52.42
C THR A 36 60.98 6.97 53.82
N GLN A 37 60.42 5.86 54.34
CA GLN A 37 60.84 5.28 55.62
C GLN A 37 62.30 4.83 55.58
N ASN A 38 62.73 4.17 54.49
CA ASN A 38 64.13 3.77 54.32
C ASN A 38 65.08 4.99 54.31
N GLY A 39 64.71 6.07 53.62
CA GLY A 39 65.50 7.32 53.61
C GLY A 39 65.67 7.96 54.98
N LEU A 40 64.59 8.00 55.77
CA LEU A 40 64.60 8.50 57.15
C LEU A 40 65.51 7.66 58.06
N SER A 41 65.38 6.33 57.99
CA SER A 41 66.20 5.40 58.79
C SER A 41 67.68 5.52 58.48
N VAL A 42 68.05 5.64 57.19
CA VAL A 42 69.45 5.80 56.79
C VAL A 42 70.01 7.14 57.29
N ASN A 43 69.25 8.24 57.21
CA ASN A 43 69.72 9.55 57.71
C ASN A 43 69.90 9.55 59.23
N LEU A 44 69.02 8.86 59.97
CA LEU A 44 69.15 8.72 61.41
C LEU A 44 70.41 7.92 61.79
N LEU A 45 70.66 6.81 61.09
CA LEU A 45 71.85 5.98 61.28
C LEU A 45 73.13 6.80 61.01
N LEU A 46 73.16 7.52 59.89
CA LEU A 46 74.29 8.37 59.50
C LEU A 46 74.54 9.48 60.52
N ALA A 47 73.48 10.08 61.08
CA ALA A 47 73.61 11.08 62.13
C ALA A 47 74.28 10.50 63.39
N GLY A 48 73.90 9.27 63.77
CA GLY A 48 74.54 8.54 64.86
C GLY A 48 76.02 8.20 64.58
N VAL A 49 76.34 7.78 63.35
CA VAL A 49 77.73 7.53 62.93
C VAL A 49 78.58 8.79 62.99
N ALA A 50 78.08 9.92 62.49
CA ALA A 50 78.76 11.21 62.59
C ALA A 50 78.99 11.63 64.05
N PHE A 51 77.99 11.47 64.91
CA PHE A 51 78.12 11.76 66.35
C PHE A 51 79.20 10.90 67.00
N ALA A 52 79.15 9.57 66.84
CA ALA A 52 80.14 8.68 67.45
C ALA A 52 81.57 8.98 66.97
N SER A 53 81.69 9.37 65.69
CA SER A 53 82.97 9.63 65.04
C SER A 53 83.56 10.99 65.45
N LEU A 54 82.76 12.03 65.64
CA LEU A 54 83.24 13.37 66.00
C LEU A 54 83.35 13.60 67.51
N TRP A 55 82.80 12.71 68.33
CA TRP A 55 82.84 12.77 69.79
C TRP A 55 84.25 12.98 70.39
N PRO A 56 85.33 12.33 69.89
CA PRO A 56 86.66 12.48 70.50
C PRO A 56 87.30 13.85 70.26
N ILE A 57 86.82 14.63 69.28
CA ILE A 57 87.53 15.79 68.73
C ILE A 57 86.71 17.09 68.72
N THR A 58 85.41 17.03 69.00
CA THR A 58 84.51 18.20 69.04
C THR A 58 83.92 18.39 70.43
N ALA A 59 83.62 19.63 70.81
CA ALA A 59 83.03 19.91 72.11
C ALA A 59 81.67 19.17 72.24
N THR A 60 81.52 18.42 73.33
CA THR A 60 80.35 17.56 73.58
C THR A 60 79.04 18.33 73.52
N THR A 61 79.04 19.62 73.90
CA THR A 61 77.87 20.51 73.84
C THR A 61 77.41 20.80 72.41
N HIS A 62 78.32 21.12 71.49
CA HIS A 62 77.98 21.41 70.09
C HIS A 62 77.52 20.17 69.34
N LEU A 63 78.17 19.04 69.60
CA LEU A 63 77.83 17.77 68.96
C LEU A 63 76.49 17.21 69.46
N ALA A 64 76.20 17.34 70.76
CA ALA A 64 74.89 16.98 71.33
C ALA A 64 73.76 17.88 70.80
N ALA A 65 73.99 19.19 70.68
CA ALA A 65 73.01 20.12 70.11
C ALA A 65 72.70 19.79 68.64
N TRP A 66 73.71 19.45 67.85
CA TRP A 66 73.54 19.03 66.46
C TRP A 66 72.75 17.72 66.33
N LEU A 67 73.09 16.71 67.15
CA LEU A 67 72.36 15.44 67.13
C LEU A 67 70.89 15.64 67.54
N ALA A 68 70.61 16.46 68.56
CA ALA A 68 69.25 16.79 68.98
C ALA A 68 68.46 17.48 67.85
N PHE A 69 69.11 18.40 67.11
CA PHE A 69 68.51 19.03 65.93
C PHE A 69 68.19 18.01 64.82
N MET A 70 69.12 17.10 64.52
CA MET A 70 68.92 16.07 63.48
C MET A 70 67.78 15.11 63.84
N VAL A 71 67.71 14.66 65.10
CA VAL A 71 66.61 13.81 65.58
C VAL A 71 65.26 14.54 65.45
N PHE A 72 65.21 15.82 65.83
CA PHE A 72 64.01 16.63 65.69
C PHE A 72 63.59 16.80 64.22
N ALA A 73 64.52 17.14 63.33
CA ALA A 73 64.26 17.32 61.90
C ALA A 73 63.72 16.05 61.23
N LEU A 74 64.29 14.89 61.56
CA LEU A 74 63.86 13.59 61.05
C LEU A 74 62.49 13.18 61.62
N ALA A 75 62.25 13.41 62.91
CA ALA A 75 60.95 13.17 63.53
C ALA A 75 59.85 14.04 62.90
N LEU A 76 60.14 15.33 62.67
CA LEU A 76 59.22 16.25 62.00
C LEU A 76 58.88 15.77 60.58
N ARG A 77 59.88 15.32 59.80
CA ARG A 77 59.66 14.78 58.46
C ARG A 77 58.83 13.50 58.46
N PHE A 78 59.00 12.63 59.46
CA PHE A 78 58.19 11.43 59.64
C PHE A 78 56.72 11.77 59.91
N VAL A 79 56.45 12.71 60.84
CA VAL A 79 55.08 13.16 61.16
C VAL A 79 54.41 13.78 59.94
N LEU A 80 55.10 14.67 59.23
CA LEU A 80 54.56 15.32 58.03
C LEU A 80 54.33 14.32 56.88
N HIS A 81 55.13 13.27 56.78
CA HIS A 81 54.91 12.20 55.81
C HIS A 81 53.57 11.50 56.06
N ARG A 82 53.32 11.06 57.29
CA ARG A 82 52.06 10.39 57.65
C ARG A 82 50.85 11.30 57.45
N GLY A 83 50.98 12.58 57.81
CA GLY A 83 49.93 13.56 57.55
C GLY A 83 49.63 13.75 56.06
N SER A 84 50.66 13.73 55.21
CA SER A 84 50.50 13.87 53.75
C SER A 84 49.78 12.68 53.09
N ILE A 85 49.98 11.46 53.60
CA ILE A 85 49.27 10.25 53.13
C ILE A 85 47.78 10.36 53.46
N GLY A 86 47.44 10.77 54.70
CA GLY A 86 46.04 10.95 55.11
C GLY A 86 45.30 12.09 54.36
N ALA A 87 46.02 13.15 53.99
CA ALA A 87 45.45 14.31 53.29
C ALA A 87 45.30 14.12 51.77
N ALA A 88 45.81 13.03 51.20
CA ALA A 88 45.76 12.73 49.76
C ALA A 88 44.32 12.60 49.20
N ARG A 89 43.30 12.57 50.07
CA ARG A 89 41.89 12.51 49.71
C ARG A 89 41.27 13.85 49.27
N ASN A 90 41.91 14.99 49.51
CA ASN A 90 41.36 16.32 49.16
C ASN A 90 42.34 17.16 48.32
N ALA A 91 41.91 17.61 47.14
CA ALA A 91 42.76 18.35 46.20
C ALA A 91 43.23 19.73 46.72
N ALA A 92 42.43 20.41 47.55
CA ALA A 92 42.75 21.73 48.11
C ALA A 92 43.80 21.68 49.25
N SER A 93 43.80 20.63 50.07
CA SER A 93 44.79 20.43 51.14
C SER A 93 46.14 19.99 50.58
N MET A 94 46.16 19.37 49.38
CA MET A 94 47.35 18.78 48.80
C MET A 94 48.47 19.79 48.52
N ARG A 95 48.15 21.06 48.19
CA ARG A 95 49.16 22.11 48.01
C ARG A 95 49.90 22.46 49.31
N HIS A 96 49.16 22.57 50.41
CA HIS A 96 49.71 22.88 51.73
C HIS A 96 50.64 21.77 52.23
N TRP A 97 50.21 20.51 52.10
CA TRP A 97 51.05 19.36 52.47
C TRP A 97 52.29 19.21 51.59
N ARG A 98 52.20 19.56 50.29
CA ARG A 98 53.37 19.60 49.41
C ARG A 98 54.41 20.60 49.91
N ALA A 99 54.00 21.82 50.26
CA ALA A 99 54.91 22.83 50.79
C ALA A 99 55.59 22.38 52.09
N LEU A 100 54.85 21.76 53.01
CA LEU A 100 55.40 21.24 54.27
C LEU A 100 56.42 20.10 54.06
N VAL A 101 56.23 19.24 53.06
CA VAL A 101 57.21 18.21 52.69
C VAL A 101 58.50 18.85 52.15
N VAL A 102 58.40 19.88 51.30
CA VAL A 102 59.60 20.61 50.81
C VAL A 102 60.35 21.26 51.97
N VAL A 103 59.63 21.95 52.87
CA VAL A 103 60.23 22.63 54.03
C VAL A 103 60.92 21.64 54.96
N SER A 104 60.30 20.51 55.29
CA SER A 104 60.92 19.51 56.17
C SER A 104 62.18 18.85 55.57
N CYS A 105 62.22 18.62 54.24
CA CYS A 105 63.44 18.21 53.56
C CYS A 105 64.54 19.28 53.66
N ALA A 106 64.19 20.57 53.55
CA ALA A 106 65.14 21.65 53.74
C ALA A 106 65.74 21.69 55.16
N VAL A 107 64.92 21.48 56.19
CA VAL A 107 65.37 21.46 57.59
C VAL A 107 66.41 20.36 57.82
N ILE A 108 66.21 19.15 57.27
CA ILE A 108 67.21 18.06 57.37
C ILE A 108 68.48 18.45 56.61
N GLY A 109 68.34 19.05 55.41
CA GLY A 109 69.49 19.52 54.65
C GLY A 109 70.32 20.56 55.42
N VAL A 110 69.68 21.52 56.09
CA VAL A 110 70.36 22.49 56.97
C VAL A 110 71.14 21.80 58.09
N GLY A 111 70.62 20.71 58.65
CA GLY A 111 71.32 19.92 59.67
C GLY A 111 72.63 19.33 59.17
N TRP A 112 72.63 18.76 57.96
CA TRP A 112 73.86 18.27 57.33
C TRP A 112 74.82 19.40 56.94
N GLY A 113 74.28 20.55 56.51
CA GLY A 113 75.08 21.76 56.25
C GLY A 113 75.75 22.31 57.51
N TRP A 114 75.07 22.26 58.66
CA TRP A 114 75.63 22.63 59.96
C TRP A 114 76.84 21.74 60.30
N LEU A 115 76.72 20.42 60.12
CA LEU A 115 77.83 19.49 60.35
C LEU A 115 79.07 19.90 59.54
N GLY A 116 78.89 20.18 58.24
CA GLY A 116 79.97 20.62 57.37
C GLY A 116 80.52 22.02 57.66
N LEU A 117 79.70 22.94 58.19
CA LEU A 117 80.10 24.33 58.43
C LEU A 117 80.75 24.57 59.79
N PHE A 118 80.31 23.91 60.87
CA PHE A 118 80.78 24.22 62.22
C PHE A 118 81.51 23.06 62.92
N LEU A 119 81.12 21.82 62.63
CA LEU A 119 81.68 20.63 63.28
C LEU A 119 82.74 19.92 62.43
N PHE A 120 83.01 20.42 61.22
CA PHE A 120 84.02 19.86 60.32
C PHE A 120 85.45 20.09 60.87
N PRO A 121 86.22 19.02 61.12
CA PRO A 121 87.53 19.12 61.74
C PRO A 121 88.63 19.43 60.72
N ALA A 122 88.96 20.71 60.52
CA ALA A 122 89.90 21.16 59.49
C ALA A 122 91.37 20.72 59.69
N HIS A 123 91.72 20.15 60.84
CA HIS A 123 93.11 19.82 61.19
C HIS A 123 93.45 18.32 61.13
N ASP A 124 92.47 17.44 60.90
CA ASP A 124 92.68 15.98 60.81
C ASP A 124 92.06 15.38 59.55
N ALA A 125 92.90 14.87 58.65
CA ALA A 125 92.49 14.34 57.35
C ALA A 125 91.57 13.10 57.46
N GLY A 126 91.73 12.27 58.50
CA GLY A 126 90.93 11.06 58.68
C GLY A 126 89.46 11.38 58.97
N TYR A 127 89.22 12.30 59.92
CA TYR A 127 87.86 12.71 60.26
C TYR A 127 87.19 13.57 59.17
N GLN A 128 87.97 14.26 58.34
CA GLN A 128 87.44 15.00 57.18
C GLN A 128 86.87 14.06 56.13
N LEU A 129 87.63 13.05 55.72
CA LEU A 129 87.18 12.05 54.76
C LEU A 129 85.92 11.34 55.25
N LEU A 130 85.89 11.00 56.55
CA LEU A 130 84.72 10.40 57.18
C LEU A 130 83.50 11.33 57.18
N THR A 131 83.67 12.60 57.52
CA THR A 131 82.58 13.59 57.52
C THR A 131 82.01 13.81 56.11
N LEU A 132 82.89 13.91 55.10
CA LEU A 132 82.49 14.03 53.70
C LEU A 132 81.79 12.78 53.19
N MET A 133 82.26 11.58 53.58
CA MET A 133 81.62 10.32 53.24
C MET A 133 80.21 10.24 53.85
N VAL A 134 80.04 10.61 55.11
CA VAL A 134 78.73 10.61 55.77
C VAL A 134 77.76 11.58 55.10
N ILE A 135 78.21 12.80 54.76
CA ILE A 135 77.39 13.77 54.01
C ILE A 135 77.05 13.24 52.62
N ALA A 136 78.00 12.61 51.92
CA ALA A 136 77.78 12.04 50.59
C ALA A 136 76.75 10.90 50.60
N VAL A 137 76.82 10.00 51.58
CA VAL A 137 75.82 8.91 51.73
C VAL A 137 74.46 9.48 52.11
N ALA A 138 74.40 10.48 53.00
CA ALA A 138 73.14 11.17 53.33
C ALA A 138 72.53 11.82 52.08
N VAL A 139 73.35 12.48 51.27
CA VAL A 139 72.95 13.09 49.99
C VAL A 139 72.46 12.07 48.97
N ALA A 140 73.08 10.90 48.89
CA ALA A 140 72.65 9.82 48.00
C ALA A 140 71.23 9.30 48.30
N THR A 141 70.75 9.46 49.54
CA THR A 141 69.38 9.10 49.93
C THR A 141 68.31 10.12 49.53
N VAL A 142 68.65 11.19 48.81
CA VAL A 142 67.65 12.21 48.41
C VAL A 142 66.49 11.63 47.60
N HIS A 143 66.72 10.58 46.81
CA HIS A 143 65.68 9.91 46.02
C HIS A 143 64.57 9.31 46.87
N THR A 144 64.93 8.83 48.06
CA THR A 144 63.99 8.20 48.99
C THR A 144 63.28 9.25 49.84
N LEU A 145 63.96 10.33 50.21
CA LEU A 145 63.39 11.44 51.00
C LEU A 145 62.52 12.41 50.20
N ALA A 146 62.82 12.60 48.91
CA ALA A 146 62.26 13.66 48.09
C ALA A 146 62.03 13.19 46.64
N PRO A 147 60.90 12.51 46.34
CA PRO A 147 60.58 12.07 44.98
C PRO A 147 60.25 13.22 44.01
N ARG A 148 60.13 14.46 44.52
CA ARG A 148 59.93 15.68 43.73
C ARG A 148 61.22 16.49 43.62
N PRO A 149 61.50 17.10 42.47
CA PRO A 149 62.73 17.87 42.27
C PRO A 149 62.82 19.09 43.19
N GLU A 150 61.69 19.72 43.52
CA GLU A 150 61.61 20.85 44.45
C GLU A 150 62.09 20.46 45.86
N ALA A 151 61.61 19.32 46.38
CA ALA A 151 62.02 18.79 47.68
C ALA A 151 63.47 18.29 47.68
N ALA A 152 63.92 17.72 46.55
CA ALA A 152 65.29 17.26 46.39
C ALA A 152 66.27 18.45 46.38
N ALA A 153 65.95 19.51 45.65
CA ALA A 153 66.73 20.75 45.65
C ALA A 153 66.76 21.40 47.03
N ALA A 154 65.60 21.44 47.71
CA ALA A 154 65.47 22.01 49.05
C ALA A 154 66.33 21.27 50.08
N PHE A 155 66.58 19.96 49.91
CA PHE A 155 67.50 19.19 50.76
C PHE A 155 68.97 19.36 50.34
N LEU A 156 69.29 19.21 49.05
CA LEU A 156 70.66 19.18 48.54
C LEU A 156 71.40 20.51 48.73
N LEU A 157 70.73 21.63 48.43
CA LEU A 157 71.33 22.95 48.50
C LEU A 157 71.85 23.29 49.91
N PRO A 158 71.03 23.25 50.98
CA PRO A 158 71.52 23.54 52.33
C PRO A 158 72.44 22.46 52.90
N ALA A 159 72.39 21.22 52.42
CA ALA A 159 73.27 20.14 52.89
C ALA A 159 74.72 20.29 52.40
N VAL A 160 74.91 20.69 51.15
CA VAL A 160 76.23 20.65 50.48
C VAL A 160 76.85 22.04 50.38
N LEU A 161 76.05 23.08 50.11
CA LEU A 161 76.56 24.44 49.83
C LEU A 161 77.39 25.04 50.98
N PRO A 162 76.99 24.92 52.27
CA PRO A 162 77.79 25.45 53.38
C PRO A 162 79.16 24.77 53.49
N THR A 163 79.20 23.45 53.27
CA THR A 163 80.44 22.65 53.28
C THR A 163 81.36 23.07 52.14
N VAL A 164 80.82 23.17 50.92
CA VAL A 164 81.58 23.64 49.74
C VAL A 164 82.12 25.05 49.96
N ALA A 165 81.29 25.97 50.44
CA ALA A 165 81.70 27.35 50.72
C ALA A 165 82.85 27.41 51.74
N ARG A 166 82.75 26.62 52.83
CA ARG A 166 83.81 26.54 53.83
C ARG A 166 85.11 25.97 53.25
N LEU A 167 85.04 24.90 52.46
CA LEU A 167 86.20 24.29 51.81
C LEU A 167 86.92 25.26 50.85
N VAL A 168 86.16 26.09 50.13
CA VAL A 168 86.73 27.13 49.26
C VAL A 168 87.42 28.22 50.09
N LEU A 169 86.81 28.65 51.21
CA LEU A 169 87.37 29.69 52.09
C LEU A 169 88.64 29.27 52.83
N LEU A 170 88.79 27.97 53.16
CA LEU A 170 89.99 27.47 53.85
C LEU A 170 91.28 27.62 53.00
N GLY A 171 91.15 27.68 51.67
CA GLY A 171 92.27 27.95 50.75
C GLY A 171 93.28 26.79 50.61
N GLY A 172 93.83 26.61 49.42
CA GLY A 172 94.82 25.55 49.12
C GLY A 172 94.33 24.50 48.11
N GLY A 173 95.26 23.85 47.39
CA GLY A 173 94.95 23.00 46.24
C GLY A 173 94.08 21.76 46.55
N VAL A 174 94.29 21.12 47.71
CA VAL A 174 93.54 19.92 48.13
C VAL A 174 92.09 20.26 48.48
N TRP A 175 91.85 21.40 49.13
CA TRP A 175 90.51 21.83 49.53
C TRP A 175 89.65 22.27 48.34
N GLY A 176 90.25 22.99 47.39
CA GLY A 176 89.58 23.35 46.13
C GLY A 176 89.20 22.12 45.30
N ALA A 177 90.08 21.11 45.21
CA ALA A 177 89.80 19.85 44.53
C ALA A 177 88.65 19.07 45.20
N THR A 178 88.59 19.08 46.53
CA THR A 178 87.54 18.41 47.31
C THR A 178 86.18 19.10 47.12
N ALA A 179 86.16 20.43 47.11
CA ALA A 179 84.96 21.22 46.80
C ALA A 179 84.45 20.93 45.37
N ALA A 180 85.34 20.86 44.37
CA ALA A 180 84.98 20.53 43.00
C ALA A 180 84.40 19.11 42.89
N LEU A 181 84.99 18.13 43.59
CA LEU A 181 84.48 16.75 43.62
C LEU A 181 83.06 16.67 44.21
N LEU A 182 82.77 17.41 45.28
CA LEU A 182 81.41 17.49 45.84
C LEU A 182 80.40 18.09 44.87
N CYS A 183 80.78 19.13 44.10
CA CYS A 183 79.91 19.69 43.06
C CYS A 183 79.61 18.67 41.96
N VAL A 184 80.61 17.90 41.50
CA VAL A 184 80.41 16.83 40.50
C VAL A 184 79.47 15.75 41.04
N LEU A 185 79.68 15.31 42.29
CA LEU A 185 78.79 14.34 42.93
C LEU A 185 77.35 14.86 43.01
N MET A 186 77.17 16.13 43.37
CA MET A 186 75.87 16.78 43.43
C MET A 186 75.18 16.82 42.06
N SER A 187 75.91 17.13 40.98
CA SER A 187 75.37 17.10 39.62
C SER A 187 74.92 15.69 39.20
N PHE A 188 75.68 14.65 39.59
CA PHE A 188 75.31 13.26 39.32
C PHE A 188 74.03 12.84 40.07
N VAL A 189 73.94 13.20 41.36
CA VAL A 189 72.74 12.95 42.17
C VAL A 189 71.53 13.69 41.59
N TRP A 190 71.70 14.95 41.18
CA TRP A 190 70.64 15.73 40.53
C TRP A 190 70.17 15.09 39.21
N TRP A 191 71.10 14.65 38.37
CA TRP A 191 70.79 13.95 37.12
C TRP A 191 70.02 12.64 37.37
N SER A 192 70.43 11.86 38.38
CA SER A 192 69.72 10.67 38.81
C SER A 192 68.26 10.97 39.20
N VAL A 193 67.99 12.12 39.85
CA VAL A 193 66.65 12.48 40.36
C VAL A 193 65.71 12.74 39.17
N LEU A 194 66.22 13.47 38.18
CA LEU A 194 65.48 13.75 36.95
C LEU A 194 65.19 12.47 36.16
N ARG A 195 66.18 11.58 36.05
CA ARG A 195 66.04 10.30 35.32
C ARG A 195 65.01 9.38 35.96
N TYR A 196 65.05 9.23 37.28
CA TYR A 196 64.08 8.42 38.03
C TYR A 196 62.64 8.92 37.83
N ARG A 197 62.43 10.24 37.87
CA ARG A 197 61.11 10.85 37.60
C ARG A 197 60.60 10.55 36.20
N ALA A 198 61.46 10.66 35.19
CA ALA A 198 61.08 10.36 33.80
C ALA A 198 60.60 8.91 33.63
N GLN A 199 61.31 7.95 34.23
CA GLN A 199 60.92 6.54 34.17
C GLN A 199 59.57 6.27 34.85
N LEU A 200 59.33 6.90 35.99
CA LEU A 200 58.07 6.76 36.73
C LEU A 200 56.86 7.27 35.90
N MET A 201 57.00 8.44 35.25
CA MET A 201 55.93 9.01 34.42
C MET A 201 55.60 8.13 33.20
N GLN A 202 56.60 7.48 32.62
CA GLN A 202 56.40 6.60 31.47
C GLN A 202 55.62 5.33 31.86
N ARG A 203 55.93 4.72 33.01
CA ARG A 203 55.20 3.55 33.52
C ARG A 203 53.72 3.86 33.78
N MET A 204 53.42 5.01 34.37
CA MET A 204 52.04 5.41 34.62
C MET A 204 51.22 5.55 33.33
N ARG A 205 51.77 6.17 32.29
CA ARG A 205 51.05 6.34 31.00
C ARG A 205 50.66 5.01 30.37
N LEU A 206 51.57 4.04 30.34
CA LEU A 206 51.32 2.72 29.75
C LEU A 206 50.21 1.94 30.47
N HIS A 207 50.11 2.06 31.79
CA HIS A 207 49.04 1.41 32.56
C HIS A 207 47.67 2.02 32.26
N PHE A 208 47.56 3.35 32.22
CA PHE A 208 46.29 4.03 31.94
C PHE A 208 45.75 3.73 30.53
N ASP A 209 46.59 3.76 29.51
CA ASP A 209 46.16 3.49 28.12
C ASP A 209 45.64 2.05 27.95
N LYS A 210 46.28 1.08 28.62
CA LYS A 210 45.87 -0.32 28.58
C LYS A 210 44.53 -0.55 29.27
N GLU A 211 44.35 0.02 30.46
CA GLU A 211 43.11 -0.12 31.23
C GLU A 211 41.92 0.50 30.47
N GLN A 212 42.13 1.65 29.83
CA GLN A 212 41.09 2.29 29.02
C GLN A 212 40.68 1.43 27.82
N SER A 213 41.65 0.85 27.09
CA SER A 213 41.36 -0.03 25.94
C SER A 213 40.59 -1.30 26.35
N ASP A 214 40.88 -1.87 27.52
CA ASP A 214 40.21 -3.07 28.01
C ASP A 214 38.75 -2.77 28.39
N ILE A 215 38.48 -1.60 29.00
CA ILE A 215 37.13 -1.14 29.31
C ILE A 215 36.31 -0.95 28.03
N GLU A 216 36.85 -0.24 27.04
CA GLU A 216 36.17 0.03 25.76
C GLU A 216 35.79 -1.28 25.05
N ARG A 217 36.71 -2.25 25.01
CA ARG A 217 36.47 -3.57 24.41
C ARG A 217 35.37 -4.34 25.13
N ALA A 218 35.36 -4.31 26.47
CA ALA A 218 34.32 -4.98 27.26
C ALA A 218 32.93 -4.35 27.03
N THR A 219 32.84 -3.01 26.98
CA THR A 219 31.58 -2.32 26.65
C THR A 219 31.09 -2.64 25.24
N TYR A 220 31.99 -2.68 24.25
CA TYR A 220 31.63 -3.02 22.88
C TYR A 220 31.05 -4.44 22.77
N VAL A 221 31.72 -5.44 23.35
CA VAL A 221 31.24 -6.83 23.34
C VAL A 221 29.86 -6.95 23.97
N ARG A 222 29.65 -6.32 25.15
CA ARG A 222 28.34 -6.33 25.82
C ARG A 222 27.25 -5.66 24.95
N SER A 223 27.57 -4.58 24.24
CA SER A 223 26.62 -3.91 23.35
C SER A 223 26.17 -4.79 22.18
N VAL A 224 27.11 -5.52 21.58
CA VAL A 224 26.83 -6.45 20.46
C VAL A 224 26.01 -7.65 20.94
N GLU A 225 26.34 -8.24 22.09
CA GLU A 225 25.55 -9.33 22.68
C GLU A 225 24.12 -8.89 22.97
N THR A 226 23.94 -7.68 23.50
CA THR A 226 22.60 -7.12 23.77
C THR A 226 21.82 -6.91 22.48
N ALA A 227 22.44 -6.33 21.45
CA ALA A 227 21.82 -6.13 20.15
C ALA A 227 21.41 -7.46 19.49
N ASN A 228 22.27 -8.48 19.55
CA ASN A 228 21.98 -9.81 19.00
C ASN A 228 20.80 -10.48 19.72
N ARG A 229 20.70 -10.36 21.04
CA ARG A 229 19.56 -10.89 21.80
C ARG A 229 18.25 -10.18 21.43
N LEU A 230 18.27 -8.85 21.33
CA LEU A 230 17.10 -8.08 20.90
C LEU A 230 16.68 -8.44 19.48
N PHE A 231 17.65 -8.60 18.56
CA PHE A 231 17.36 -9.00 17.19
C PHE A 231 16.73 -10.40 17.14
N ALA A 232 17.27 -11.36 17.88
CA ALA A 232 16.70 -12.71 17.98
C ALA A 232 15.27 -12.69 18.51
N GLN A 233 14.97 -11.85 19.51
CA GLN A 233 13.62 -11.70 20.03
C GLN A 233 12.65 -11.13 18.99
N VAL A 234 13.04 -10.07 18.28
CA VAL A 234 12.22 -9.48 17.20
C VAL A 234 11.95 -10.49 16.08
N VAL A 235 12.93 -11.32 15.73
CA VAL A 235 12.75 -12.38 14.72
C VAL A 235 11.71 -13.41 15.20
N ILE A 236 11.81 -13.87 16.45
CA ILE A 236 10.86 -14.83 17.03
C ILE A 236 9.45 -14.24 17.09
N GLU A 237 9.29 -13.01 17.56
CA GLU A 237 8.00 -12.31 17.61
C GLU A 237 7.38 -12.17 16.22
N ARG A 238 8.20 -11.86 15.20
CA ARG A 238 7.74 -11.79 13.80
C ARG A 238 7.29 -13.16 13.30
N GLU A 239 8.07 -14.21 13.53
CA GLU A 239 7.71 -15.57 13.08
C GLU A 239 6.41 -16.05 13.73
N GLN A 240 6.19 -15.74 15.01
CA GLN A 240 4.94 -16.04 15.71
C GLN A 240 3.76 -15.28 15.10
N ALA A 241 3.92 -13.97 14.86
CA ALA A 241 2.87 -13.17 14.24
C ALA A 241 2.53 -13.64 12.82
N GLU A 242 3.54 -14.03 12.02
CA GLU A 242 3.33 -14.60 10.68
C GLU A 242 2.58 -15.94 10.75
N ALA A 243 2.93 -16.82 11.69
CA ALA A 243 2.24 -18.09 11.89
C ALA A 243 0.78 -17.90 12.33
N GLU A 244 0.51 -17.01 13.28
CA GLU A 244 -0.85 -16.67 13.73
C GLU A 244 -1.70 -16.11 12.60
N LEU A 245 -1.13 -15.19 11.81
CA LEU A 245 -1.79 -14.63 10.65
C LEU A 245 -2.14 -15.71 9.61
N GLN A 246 -1.23 -16.66 9.38
CA GLN A 246 -1.45 -17.72 8.41
C GLN A 246 -2.54 -18.70 8.85
N VAL A 247 -2.59 -19.04 10.15
CA VAL A 247 -3.68 -19.84 10.72
C VAL A 247 -5.01 -19.11 10.62
N ALA A 248 -5.06 -17.82 10.96
CA ALA A 248 -6.27 -17.01 10.85
C ALA A 248 -6.76 -16.90 9.40
N LYS A 249 -5.84 -16.73 8.44
CA LYS A 249 -6.14 -16.71 7.00
C LYS A 249 -6.76 -18.03 6.54
N GLN A 250 -6.14 -19.16 6.88
CA GLN A 250 -6.65 -20.49 6.52
C GLN A 250 -8.05 -20.74 7.10
N ALA A 251 -8.29 -20.37 8.36
CA ALA A 251 -9.60 -20.49 8.98
C ALA A 251 -10.66 -19.63 8.27
N ALA A 252 -10.30 -18.41 7.84
CA ALA A 252 -11.21 -17.53 7.10
C ALA A 252 -11.52 -18.06 5.69
N GLU A 253 -10.52 -18.59 4.98
CA GLU A 253 -10.70 -19.20 3.65
C GLU A 253 -11.58 -20.45 3.73
N GLU A 254 -11.38 -21.30 4.73
CA GLU A 254 -12.20 -22.49 4.95
C GLU A 254 -13.65 -22.13 5.30
N ALA A 255 -13.86 -21.13 6.16
CA ALA A 255 -15.19 -20.64 6.48
C ALA A 255 -15.93 -20.12 5.22
N ASN A 256 -15.23 -19.39 4.35
CA ASN A 256 -15.77 -18.92 3.07
C ASN A 256 -16.07 -20.08 2.12
N ARG A 257 -15.23 -21.12 2.09
CA ARG A 257 -15.45 -22.32 1.27
C ARG A 257 -16.73 -23.03 1.70
N VAL A 258 -16.88 -23.31 2.99
CA VAL A 258 -18.07 -23.97 3.56
C VAL A 258 -19.33 -23.13 3.31
N LYS A 259 -19.26 -21.81 3.48
CA LYS A 259 -20.37 -20.88 3.16
C LYS A 259 -20.79 -20.99 1.69
N GLY A 260 -19.83 -21.00 0.77
CA GLY A 260 -20.09 -21.11 -0.66
C GLY A 260 -20.69 -22.46 -1.06
N GLU A 261 -20.17 -23.55 -0.50
CA GLU A 261 -20.70 -24.91 -0.74
C GLU A 261 -22.12 -25.06 -0.19
N PHE A 262 -22.38 -24.52 1.00
CA PHE A 262 -23.72 -24.51 1.58
C PHE A 262 -24.71 -23.74 0.68
N LEU A 263 -24.34 -22.58 0.16
CA LEU A 263 -25.21 -21.80 -0.72
C LEU A 263 -25.46 -22.51 -2.06
N ALA A 264 -24.42 -23.10 -2.66
CA ALA A 264 -24.53 -23.86 -3.90
C ALA A 264 -25.46 -25.07 -3.74
N TYR A 265 -25.27 -25.86 -2.68
CA TYR A 265 -26.13 -26.99 -2.34
C TYR A 265 -27.57 -26.53 -2.09
N THR A 266 -27.77 -25.55 -1.22
CA THR A 266 -29.10 -25.01 -0.89
C THR A 266 -29.82 -24.49 -2.13
N SER A 267 -29.11 -23.84 -3.06
CA SER A 267 -29.72 -23.36 -4.30
C SER A 267 -30.25 -24.51 -5.17
N HIS A 268 -29.49 -25.59 -5.33
CA HIS A 268 -29.94 -26.76 -6.09
C HIS A 268 -31.18 -27.40 -5.45
N GLU A 269 -31.17 -27.55 -4.13
CA GLU A 269 -32.28 -28.10 -3.34
C GLU A 269 -33.53 -27.23 -3.36
N ILE A 270 -33.40 -25.90 -3.49
CA ILE A 270 -34.55 -25.01 -3.67
C ILE A 270 -35.01 -24.96 -5.14
N ARG A 271 -34.07 -24.99 -6.10
CA ARG A 271 -34.36 -24.89 -7.54
C ARG A 271 -35.20 -26.05 -8.03
N THR A 272 -34.91 -27.27 -7.58
CA THR A 272 -35.61 -28.49 -8.02
C THR A 272 -37.12 -28.46 -7.72
N PRO A 273 -37.58 -28.26 -6.47
CA PRO A 273 -39.01 -28.16 -6.17
C PRO A 273 -39.64 -26.91 -6.80
N LEU A 274 -38.89 -25.80 -6.92
CA LEU A 274 -39.41 -24.57 -7.53
C LEU A 274 -39.66 -24.73 -9.04
N ASN A 275 -38.74 -25.36 -9.77
CA ASN A 275 -38.92 -25.69 -11.18
C ASN A 275 -40.10 -26.65 -11.39
N ALA A 276 -40.32 -27.60 -10.46
CA ALA A 276 -41.48 -28.46 -10.49
C ALA A 276 -42.79 -27.66 -10.29
N ILE A 277 -42.84 -26.73 -9.33
CA ILE A 277 -44.00 -25.83 -9.12
C ILE A 277 -44.27 -24.99 -10.37
N ILE A 278 -43.25 -24.38 -10.97
CA ILE A 278 -43.37 -23.56 -12.18
C ILE A 278 -43.84 -24.43 -13.36
N GLY A 279 -43.27 -25.62 -13.52
CA GLY A 279 -43.64 -26.57 -14.58
C GLY A 279 -45.09 -27.04 -14.47
N LEU A 280 -45.52 -27.44 -13.26
CA LEU A 280 -46.91 -27.82 -12.99
C LEU A 280 -47.86 -26.64 -13.19
N THR A 281 -47.48 -25.44 -12.76
CA THR A 281 -48.26 -24.22 -13.00
C THR A 281 -48.45 -23.97 -14.49
N ARG A 282 -47.40 -24.15 -15.31
CA ARG A 282 -47.46 -24.04 -16.77
C ARG A 282 -48.41 -25.09 -17.38
N ALA A 283 -48.28 -26.35 -16.97
CA ALA A 283 -49.17 -27.42 -17.43
C ALA A 283 -50.66 -27.16 -17.10
N VAL A 284 -50.94 -26.62 -15.92
CA VAL A 284 -52.32 -26.21 -15.56
C VAL A 284 -52.77 -25.00 -16.39
N MET A 285 -51.87 -24.04 -16.65
CA MET A 285 -52.17 -22.86 -17.49
C MET A 285 -52.53 -23.20 -18.94
N ASP A 286 -52.04 -24.32 -19.46
CA ASP A 286 -52.35 -24.82 -20.81
C ASP A 286 -53.71 -25.53 -20.90
N SER A 287 -54.38 -25.75 -19.76
CA SER A 287 -55.74 -26.29 -19.68
C SER A 287 -56.82 -25.19 -19.79
N PRO A 288 -58.09 -25.54 -20.08
CA PRO A 288 -59.18 -24.57 -20.04
C PRO A 288 -59.40 -24.07 -18.61
N LEU A 289 -59.13 -22.78 -18.37
CA LEU A 289 -59.20 -22.11 -17.08
C LEU A 289 -60.14 -20.91 -17.12
N THR A 290 -60.77 -20.60 -15.99
CA THR A 290 -61.46 -19.31 -15.83
C THR A 290 -60.45 -18.16 -15.79
N MET A 291 -60.92 -16.94 -16.08
CA MET A 291 -60.07 -15.74 -16.08
C MET A 291 -59.41 -15.49 -14.71
N GLU A 292 -60.14 -15.76 -13.63
CA GLU A 292 -59.64 -15.63 -12.25
C GLU A 292 -58.58 -16.70 -11.91
N GLN A 293 -58.80 -17.97 -12.30
CA GLN A 293 -57.81 -19.04 -12.13
C GLN A 293 -56.52 -18.77 -12.89
N ARG A 294 -56.64 -18.25 -14.12
CA ARG A 294 -55.49 -17.85 -14.94
C ARG A 294 -54.71 -16.70 -14.31
N ASP A 295 -55.37 -15.74 -13.66
CA ASP A 295 -54.68 -14.66 -12.92
C ASP A 295 -53.94 -15.21 -11.70
N TYR A 296 -54.56 -16.09 -10.90
CA TYR A 296 -53.89 -16.73 -9.76
C TYR A 296 -52.65 -17.53 -10.17
N LEU A 297 -52.75 -18.35 -11.20
CA LEU A 297 -51.61 -19.14 -11.70
C LEU A 297 -50.50 -18.25 -12.27
N ARG A 298 -50.86 -17.14 -12.96
CA ARG A 298 -49.88 -16.14 -13.41
C ARG A 298 -49.14 -15.51 -12.23
N ARG A 299 -49.83 -15.19 -11.13
CA ARG A 299 -49.20 -14.65 -9.91
C ARG A 299 -48.26 -15.67 -9.25
N VAL A 300 -48.68 -16.94 -9.14
CA VAL A 300 -47.84 -18.02 -8.59
C VAL A 300 -46.57 -18.20 -9.43
N ARG A 301 -46.71 -18.29 -10.76
CA ARG A 301 -45.58 -18.39 -11.68
C ARG A 301 -44.63 -17.19 -11.53
N ASN A 302 -45.16 -15.97 -11.58
CA ASN A 302 -44.35 -14.76 -11.45
C ASN A 302 -43.63 -14.70 -10.08
N ALA A 303 -44.23 -15.20 -9.01
CA ALA A 303 -43.57 -15.32 -7.71
C ALA A 303 -42.45 -16.36 -7.72
N GLY A 304 -42.67 -17.50 -8.40
CA GLY A 304 -41.65 -18.53 -8.59
C GLY A 304 -40.45 -18.05 -9.42
N ASP A 305 -40.70 -17.40 -10.56
CA ASP A 305 -39.66 -16.83 -11.42
C ASP A 305 -38.83 -15.79 -10.65
N ARG A 306 -39.50 -14.94 -9.85
CA ARG A 306 -38.82 -13.99 -8.96
C ARG A 306 -37.94 -14.72 -7.95
N LEU A 307 -38.45 -15.72 -7.24
CA LEU A 307 -37.67 -16.46 -6.24
C LEU A 307 -36.44 -17.14 -6.86
N LEU A 308 -36.58 -17.69 -8.06
CA LEU A 308 -35.45 -18.30 -8.78
C LEU A 308 -34.37 -17.27 -9.12
N SER A 309 -34.77 -16.06 -9.57
CA SER A 309 -33.87 -14.94 -9.79
C SER A 309 -33.14 -14.55 -8.49
N LEU A 310 -33.84 -14.46 -7.36
CA LEU A 310 -33.24 -14.13 -6.06
C LEU A 310 -32.15 -15.11 -5.64
N ILE A 311 -32.40 -16.39 -5.86
CA ILE A 311 -31.46 -17.47 -5.53
C ILE A 311 -30.23 -17.38 -6.43
N ASN A 312 -30.43 -17.14 -7.73
CA ASN A 312 -29.33 -16.97 -8.67
C ASN A 312 -28.48 -15.74 -8.31
N ASP A 313 -29.09 -14.61 -7.96
CA ASP A 313 -28.38 -13.41 -7.50
C ASP A 313 -27.53 -13.68 -6.25
N LEU A 314 -28.07 -14.42 -5.27
CA LEU A 314 -27.34 -14.82 -4.06
C LEU A 314 -26.16 -15.75 -4.38
N LEU A 315 -26.34 -16.68 -5.32
CA LEU A 315 -25.26 -17.56 -5.76
C LEU A 315 -24.15 -16.80 -6.48
N ASP A 316 -24.51 -15.93 -7.42
CA ASP A 316 -23.55 -15.11 -8.15
C ASP A 316 -22.75 -14.24 -7.17
N MET A 317 -23.42 -13.62 -6.19
CA MET A 317 -22.78 -12.88 -5.11
C MET A 317 -21.79 -13.74 -4.31
N SER A 318 -22.19 -14.96 -3.94
CA SER A 318 -21.32 -15.88 -3.21
C SER A 318 -20.10 -16.34 -4.04
N LYS A 319 -20.26 -16.54 -5.36
CA LYS A 319 -19.16 -16.90 -6.25
C LYS A 319 -18.18 -15.74 -6.43
N ILE A 320 -18.69 -14.51 -6.53
CA ILE A 320 -17.90 -13.28 -6.58
C ILE A 320 -17.08 -13.12 -5.29
N GLU A 321 -17.70 -13.23 -4.11
CA GLU A 321 -17.00 -13.12 -2.82
C GLU A 321 -15.88 -14.15 -2.66
N ALA A 322 -16.09 -15.35 -3.19
CA ALA A 322 -15.11 -16.44 -3.13
C ALA A 322 -14.02 -16.35 -4.21
N GLY A 323 -14.07 -15.36 -5.12
CA GLY A 323 -13.16 -15.26 -6.27
C GLY A 323 -13.27 -16.43 -7.25
N LYS A 324 -14.41 -17.14 -7.27
CA LYS A 324 -14.66 -18.34 -8.10
C LYS A 324 -15.45 -18.04 -9.38
N LEU A 325 -15.81 -16.79 -9.63
CA LEU A 325 -16.52 -16.40 -10.84
C LEU A 325 -15.49 -16.15 -11.96
N GLU A 326 -15.47 -17.03 -12.94
CA GLU A 326 -14.64 -16.90 -14.14
C GLU A 326 -15.38 -16.10 -15.20
N ILE A 327 -14.68 -15.17 -15.85
CA ILE A 327 -15.19 -14.39 -16.98
C ILE A 327 -14.74 -15.09 -18.26
N GLU A 328 -15.70 -15.44 -19.11
CA GLU A 328 -15.41 -16.09 -20.38
C GLU A 328 -14.90 -15.07 -21.41
N ARG A 329 -14.12 -15.55 -22.38
CA ARG A 329 -13.69 -14.76 -23.53
C ARG A 329 -14.04 -15.51 -24.80
N VAL A 330 -15.21 -15.18 -25.35
CA VAL A 330 -15.76 -15.76 -26.58
C VAL A 330 -16.02 -14.67 -27.60
N ASP A 331 -15.96 -15.02 -28.89
CA ASP A 331 -16.42 -14.15 -29.97
C ASP A 331 -17.95 -14.07 -29.93
N PHE A 332 -18.50 -12.86 -29.98
CA PHE A 332 -19.94 -12.63 -29.97
C PHE A 332 -20.32 -11.38 -30.77
N ASN A 333 -21.57 -11.34 -31.23
CA ASN A 333 -22.14 -10.17 -31.87
C ASN A 333 -22.83 -9.28 -30.81
N LEU A 334 -22.32 -8.05 -30.63
CA LEU A 334 -22.87 -7.09 -29.67
C LEU A 334 -24.32 -6.71 -30.00
N ARG A 335 -24.66 -6.59 -31.30
CA ARG A 335 -26.01 -6.21 -31.74
C ARG A 335 -27.03 -7.26 -31.33
N GLU A 336 -26.71 -8.54 -31.50
CA GLU A 336 -27.58 -9.65 -31.06
C GLU A 336 -27.86 -9.58 -29.55
N VAL A 337 -26.82 -9.36 -28.72
CA VAL A 337 -26.98 -9.23 -27.27
C VAL A 337 -27.87 -8.04 -26.89
N LEU A 338 -27.70 -6.89 -27.55
CA LEU A 338 -28.51 -5.69 -27.30
C LEU A 338 -29.96 -5.91 -27.73
N ASP A 339 -30.18 -6.50 -28.90
CA ASP A 339 -31.51 -6.78 -29.43
C ASP A 339 -32.27 -7.77 -28.55
N GLU A 340 -31.61 -8.84 -28.08
CA GLU A 340 -32.20 -9.78 -27.11
C GLU A 340 -32.66 -9.08 -25.82
N VAL A 341 -31.82 -8.20 -25.26
CA VAL A 341 -32.18 -7.45 -24.04
C VAL A 341 -33.37 -6.54 -24.29
N VAL A 342 -33.35 -5.79 -25.40
CA VAL A 342 -34.42 -4.86 -25.75
C VAL A 342 -35.73 -5.63 -25.95
N GLN A 343 -35.74 -6.68 -26.77
CA GLN A 343 -36.92 -7.51 -27.01
C GLN A 343 -37.51 -8.08 -25.71
N GLU A 344 -36.66 -8.53 -24.78
CA GLU A 344 -37.10 -9.04 -23.49
C GLU A 344 -37.77 -7.95 -22.62
N GLN A 345 -37.30 -6.71 -22.69
CA GLN A 345 -37.82 -5.61 -21.86
C GLN A 345 -38.95 -4.79 -22.52
N VAL A 346 -39.11 -4.84 -23.85
CA VAL A 346 -40.16 -4.10 -24.59
C VAL A 346 -41.54 -4.38 -24.03
N VAL A 347 -41.88 -5.64 -23.72
CA VAL A 347 -43.22 -6.00 -23.21
C VAL A 347 -43.56 -5.21 -21.94
N LYS A 348 -42.60 -5.10 -21.01
CA LYS A 348 -42.79 -4.37 -19.75
C LYS A 348 -42.83 -2.86 -19.94
N ALA A 349 -42.05 -2.34 -20.90
CA ALA A 349 -42.05 -0.93 -21.26
C ALA A 349 -43.41 -0.53 -21.87
N THR A 350 -43.92 -1.32 -22.82
CA THR A 350 -45.21 -1.10 -23.49
C THR A 350 -46.38 -1.21 -22.52
N GLU A 351 -46.37 -2.19 -21.59
CA GLU A 351 -47.38 -2.29 -20.52
C GLU A 351 -47.44 -1.02 -19.64
N LYS A 352 -46.32 -0.29 -19.51
CA LYS A 352 -46.24 1.01 -18.83
C LYS A 352 -46.44 2.22 -19.73
N GLY A 353 -46.55 2.04 -21.05
CA GLY A 353 -46.61 3.15 -22.02
C GLY A 353 -45.30 3.93 -22.15
N LEU A 354 -44.15 3.27 -21.95
CA LEU A 354 -42.82 3.85 -22.12
C LEU A 354 -42.24 3.52 -23.51
N LEU A 355 -41.52 4.46 -24.10
CA LEU A 355 -40.71 4.22 -25.29
C LEU A 355 -39.35 3.63 -24.88
N LEU A 356 -38.93 2.53 -25.50
CA LEU A 356 -37.62 1.92 -25.31
C LEU A 356 -36.82 2.05 -26.62
N GLU A 357 -35.75 2.85 -26.59
CA GLU A 357 -34.91 3.15 -27.76
C GLU A 357 -33.52 2.51 -27.61
N LEU A 358 -32.97 2.01 -28.72
CA LEU A 358 -31.59 1.53 -28.82
C LEU A 358 -30.80 2.45 -29.75
N ASP A 359 -29.72 3.04 -29.23
CA ASP A 359 -28.87 4.01 -29.92
C ASP A 359 -27.41 3.50 -29.93
N VAL A 360 -26.94 3.02 -31.08
CA VAL A 360 -25.57 2.50 -31.25
C VAL A 360 -24.83 3.36 -32.27
N THR A 361 -23.69 3.95 -31.86
CA THR A 361 -22.89 4.78 -32.77
C THR A 361 -22.20 3.92 -33.83
N ARG A 362 -22.03 4.48 -35.04
CA ARG A 362 -21.55 3.75 -36.23
C ARG A 362 -20.11 3.22 -36.13
N ASP A 363 -19.34 3.74 -35.20
CA ASP A 363 -17.94 3.41 -34.94
C ASP A 363 -17.76 2.19 -34.02
N VAL A 364 -18.84 1.71 -33.39
CA VAL A 364 -18.82 0.54 -32.51
C VAL A 364 -18.66 -0.75 -33.34
N PRO A 365 -17.65 -1.60 -33.06
CA PRO A 365 -17.53 -2.90 -33.71
C PRO A 365 -18.69 -3.83 -33.35
N GLU A 366 -19.23 -4.55 -34.34
CA GLU A 366 -20.31 -5.52 -34.10
C GLU A 366 -19.81 -6.82 -33.48
N HIS A 367 -18.62 -7.30 -33.90
CA HIS A 367 -18.00 -8.51 -33.36
C HIS A 367 -16.97 -8.18 -32.28
N LEU A 368 -17.17 -8.70 -31.09
CA LEU A 368 -16.35 -8.47 -29.91
C LEU A 368 -15.93 -9.79 -29.28
N VAL A 369 -14.81 -9.76 -28.56
CA VAL A 369 -14.33 -10.86 -27.73
C VAL A 369 -14.51 -10.49 -26.26
N GLY A 370 -15.34 -11.26 -25.55
CA GLY A 370 -15.68 -11.02 -24.15
C GLY A 370 -16.70 -12.02 -23.62
N ASP A 371 -17.42 -11.64 -22.56
CA ASP A 371 -18.45 -12.48 -21.94
C ASP A 371 -19.86 -11.92 -22.24
N PRO A 372 -20.56 -12.44 -23.27
CA PRO A 372 -21.89 -11.96 -23.65
C PRO A 372 -22.94 -12.24 -22.57
N LEU A 373 -22.79 -13.32 -21.80
CA LEU A 373 -23.74 -13.69 -20.74
C LEU A 373 -23.71 -12.68 -19.60
N ARG A 374 -22.51 -12.28 -19.16
CA ARG A 374 -22.35 -11.26 -18.10
C ARG A 374 -22.71 -9.86 -18.58
N LEU A 375 -22.37 -9.53 -19.82
CA LEU A 375 -22.81 -8.28 -20.44
C LEU A 375 -24.35 -8.19 -20.45
N ARG A 376 -25.03 -9.25 -20.92
CA ARG A 376 -26.49 -9.35 -20.91
C ARG A 376 -27.04 -9.21 -19.49
N GLN A 377 -26.44 -9.87 -18.50
CA GLN A 377 -26.86 -9.77 -17.09
C GLN A 377 -26.80 -8.34 -16.55
N ILE A 378 -25.74 -7.59 -16.86
CA ILE A 378 -25.61 -6.18 -16.49
C ILE A 378 -26.73 -5.36 -17.15
N LEU A 379 -26.93 -5.54 -18.46
CA LEU A 379 -27.92 -4.79 -19.23
C LEU A 379 -29.35 -5.05 -18.78
N VAL A 380 -29.75 -6.32 -18.61
CA VAL A 380 -31.10 -6.69 -18.14
C VAL A 380 -31.40 -6.04 -16.78
N ASN A 381 -30.42 -6.00 -15.87
CA ASN A 381 -30.59 -5.36 -14.58
C ASN A 381 -30.75 -3.83 -14.70
N LEU A 382 -29.87 -3.16 -15.47
CA LEU A 382 -29.93 -1.70 -15.61
C LEU A 382 -31.19 -1.24 -16.36
N VAL A 383 -31.52 -1.86 -17.50
CA VAL A 383 -32.73 -1.55 -18.28
C VAL A 383 -33.99 -1.87 -17.49
N GLY A 384 -34.01 -3.00 -16.77
CA GLY A 384 -35.11 -3.36 -15.89
C GLY A 384 -35.34 -2.34 -14.79
N ASN A 385 -34.28 -1.78 -14.19
CA ASN A 385 -34.38 -0.70 -13.21
C ASN A 385 -34.89 0.60 -13.83
N ALA A 386 -34.39 0.99 -15.00
CA ALA A 386 -34.86 2.18 -15.73
C ALA A 386 -36.37 2.12 -16.01
N ILE A 387 -36.88 1.00 -16.52
CA ILE A 387 -38.32 0.80 -16.75
C ILE A 387 -39.11 0.79 -15.44
N LYS A 388 -38.55 0.21 -14.39
CA LYS A 388 -39.19 0.13 -13.08
C LYS A 388 -39.43 1.51 -12.46
N PHE A 389 -38.45 2.41 -12.56
CA PHE A 389 -38.47 3.74 -11.92
C PHE A 389 -38.92 4.89 -12.84
N THR A 390 -39.28 4.58 -14.08
CA THR A 390 -39.91 5.52 -15.01
C THR A 390 -41.40 5.21 -15.11
N ASP A 391 -42.23 6.23 -14.94
CA ASP A 391 -43.70 6.09 -15.05
C ASP A 391 -44.22 6.57 -16.42
N ARG A 392 -43.59 7.60 -17.01
CA ARG A 392 -43.91 8.13 -18.35
C ARG A 392 -42.63 8.63 -19.02
N GLY A 393 -42.63 8.64 -20.36
CA GLY A 393 -41.50 9.10 -21.16
C GLY A 393 -40.76 7.95 -21.81
N LYS A 394 -39.43 7.95 -21.71
CA LYS A 394 -38.60 7.00 -22.45
C LYS A 394 -37.38 6.48 -21.68
N VAL A 395 -36.91 5.33 -22.13
CA VAL A 395 -35.65 4.71 -21.72
C VAL A 395 -34.82 4.50 -22.98
N VAL A 396 -33.56 4.95 -22.96
CA VAL A 396 -32.62 4.87 -24.08
C VAL A 396 -31.41 4.05 -23.66
N VAL A 397 -31.09 3.00 -24.41
CA VAL A 397 -29.84 2.26 -24.29
C VAL A 397 -28.89 2.81 -25.34
N ARG A 398 -27.85 3.51 -24.89
CA ARG A 398 -26.84 4.11 -25.76
C ARG A 398 -25.50 3.37 -25.66
N VAL A 399 -24.90 3.05 -26.79
CA VAL A 399 -23.55 2.46 -26.86
C VAL A 399 -22.64 3.37 -27.67
N VAL A 400 -21.50 3.74 -27.07
CA VAL A 400 -20.49 4.60 -27.69
C VAL A 400 -19.10 3.97 -27.58
N LEU A 401 -18.28 4.16 -28.60
CA LEU A 401 -16.86 3.82 -28.57
C LEU A 401 -16.08 4.94 -27.84
N LEU A 402 -15.38 4.62 -26.75
CA LEU A 402 -14.54 5.59 -26.05
C LEU A 402 -13.12 5.60 -26.60
N GLN A 403 -12.55 4.42 -26.82
CA GLN A 403 -11.18 4.23 -27.27
C GLN A 403 -11.09 2.97 -28.09
N ARG A 404 -10.26 3.01 -29.14
CA ARG A 404 -9.91 1.85 -29.95
C ARG A 404 -8.40 1.77 -30.08
N ASP A 405 -7.83 0.62 -29.72
CA ASP A 405 -6.41 0.33 -29.86
C ASP A 405 -6.21 -0.64 -31.03
N GLY A 406 -6.13 -0.05 -32.23
CA GLY A 406 -6.05 -0.77 -33.50
C GLY A 406 -7.23 -1.73 -33.74
N ASP A 407 -6.91 -2.93 -34.21
CA ASP A 407 -7.87 -4.03 -34.40
C ASP A 407 -7.80 -5.08 -33.28
N ALA A 408 -7.07 -4.79 -32.19
CA ALA A 408 -6.89 -5.74 -31.10
C ALA A 408 -7.92 -5.56 -29.97
N SER A 409 -8.22 -4.32 -29.60
CA SER A 409 -9.14 -4.04 -28.50
C SER A 409 -9.85 -2.70 -28.62
N CYS A 410 -11.01 -2.61 -27.97
CA CYS A 410 -11.78 -1.37 -27.86
C CYS A 410 -12.43 -1.25 -26.48
N THR A 411 -12.63 -0.02 -26.03
CA THR A 411 -13.39 0.29 -24.82
C THR A 411 -14.72 0.91 -25.21
N LEU A 412 -15.81 0.26 -24.80
CA LEU A 412 -17.17 0.71 -25.05
C LEU A 412 -17.77 1.28 -23.77
N ARG A 413 -18.47 2.41 -23.87
CA ARG A 413 -19.38 2.88 -22.83
C ARG A 413 -20.79 2.55 -23.22
N VAL A 414 -21.50 1.87 -22.34
CA VAL A 414 -22.94 1.62 -22.45
C VAL A 414 -23.65 2.43 -21.38
N SER A 415 -24.58 3.28 -21.80
CA SER A 415 -25.40 4.12 -20.94
C SER A 415 -26.87 3.70 -21.07
N VAL A 416 -27.54 3.49 -19.93
CA VAL A 416 -28.99 3.33 -19.83
C VAL A 416 -29.54 4.62 -19.25
N ILE A 417 -30.28 5.37 -20.07
CA ILE A 417 -30.78 6.70 -19.77
C ILE A 417 -32.30 6.63 -19.62
N ASP A 418 -32.81 7.04 -18.48
CA ASP A 418 -34.25 7.12 -18.21
C ASP A 418 -34.71 8.54 -17.95
N THR A 419 -35.98 8.83 -18.22
CA THR A 419 -36.66 10.10 -17.88
C THR A 419 -37.50 9.98 -16.60
N GLY A 420 -37.06 9.14 -15.65
CA GLY A 420 -37.78 8.82 -14.42
C GLY A 420 -37.59 9.85 -13.31
N ILE A 421 -37.88 9.42 -12.07
CA ILE A 421 -37.86 10.28 -10.86
C ILE A 421 -36.49 10.84 -10.50
N GLY A 422 -35.41 10.31 -11.07
CA GLY A 422 -34.05 10.63 -10.67
C GLY A 422 -33.68 10.23 -9.24
N ILE A 423 -32.45 10.52 -8.83
CA ILE A 423 -31.85 10.11 -7.57
C ILE A 423 -31.23 11.34 -6.90
N SER A 424 -31.58 11.58 -5.63
CA SER A 424 -31.01 12.68 -4.84
C SER A 424 -29.49 12.49 -4.62
N PRO A 425 -28.68 13.56 -4.65
CA PRO A 425 -27.22 13.48 -4.52
C PRO A 425 -26.73 12.63 -3.34
N ASP A 426 -27.39 12.78 -2.18
CA ASP A 426 -27.05 12.04 -0.95
C ASP A 426 -27.17 10.51 -1.10
N LYS A 427 -28.07 10.04 -1.98
CA LYS A 427 -28.32 8.61 -2.22
C LYS A 427 -27.44 8.03 -3.32
N GLN A 428 -26.88 8.87 -4.21
CA GLN A 428 -26.08 8.42 -5.36
C GLN A 428 -24.82 7.66 -4.91
N ALA A 429 -24.15 8.13 -3.85
CA ALA A 429 -22.93 7.50 -3.33
C ALA A 429 -23.16 6.09 -2.74
N THR A 430 -24.39 5.78 -2.33
CA THR A 430 -24.74 4.51 -1.69
C THR A 430 -25.41 3.51 -2.64
N MET A 431 -25.78 3.90 -3.87
CA MET A 431 -26.54 3.03 -4.78
C MET A 431 -25.82 1.73 -5.20
N PHE A 432 -24.49 1.73 -5.18
CA PHE A 432 -23.69 0.55 -5.48
C PHE A 432 -23.27 -0.26 -4.24
N GLN A 433 -23.71 0.13 -3.03
CA GLN A 433 -23.47 -0.63 -1.81
C GLN A 433 -24.45 -1.80 -1.70
N ARG A 434 -24.00 -2.89 -1.06
CA ARG A 434 -24.79 -4.11 -0.90
C ARG A 434 -25.97 -3.86 0.03
N TYR A 435 -27.14 -4.39 -0.31
CA TYR A 435 -28.36 -4.32 0.51
C TYR A 435 -28.92 -2.91 0.77
N THR A 436 -28.41 -1.89 0.08
CA THR A 436 -28.96 -0.53 0.19
C THR A 436 -30.26 -0.46 -0.60
N GLN A 437 -31.38 -0.70 0.07
CA GLN A 437 -32.69 -0.26 -0.40
C GLN A 437 -32.91 1.17 0.08
N ALA A 438 -33.30 2.08 -0.82
CA ALA A 438 -33.65 3.44 -0.44
C ALA A 438 -34.94 3.42 0.42
N GLU A 439 -34.80 3.32 1.73
CA GLU A 439 -35.94 3.48 2.65
C GLU A 439 -36.30 4.96 2.79
N SER A 440 -37.43 5.34 2.19
CA SER A 440 -38.38 6.34 2.73
C SER A 440 -39.59 6.45 1.80
N SER A 441 -40.78 6.17 2.36
CA SER A 441 -42.15 6.46 1.88
C SER A 441 -42.74 5.83 0.60
N THR A 442 -41.96 5.28 -0.35
CA THR A 442 -42.54 4.72 -1.62
C THR A 442 -42.22 3.25 -1.91
N SER A 443 -41.47 2.55 -1.04
CA SER A 443 -40.92 1.20 -1.30
C SER A 443 -41.93 0.05 -1.29
N ARG A 444 -43.20 0.26 -0.88
CA ARG A 444 -44.20 -0.82 -0.84
C ARG A 444 -44.74 -1.24 -2.22
N LYS A 445 -44.54 -0.46 -3.29
CA LYS A 445 -45.02 -0.82 -4.64
C LYS A 445 -43.99 -1.59 -5.49
N PHE A 446 -42.70 -1.55 -5.17
CA PHE A 446 -41.65 -1.94 -6.10
C PHE A 446 -40.48 -2.68 -5.42
N GLY A 447 -40.78 -3.82 -4.77
CA GLY A 447 -39.79 -4.68 -4.11
C GLY A 447 -38.74 -5.24 -5.07
N GLY A 448 -37.46 -5.04 -4.75
CA GLY A 448 -36.31 -5.71 -5.37
C GLY A 448 -35.24 -5.93 -4.29
N THR A 449 -34.31 -6.86 -4.50
CA THR A 449 -33.32 -7.26 -3.47
C THR A 449 -32.35 -6.18 -3.04
N GLY A 450 -32.11 -5.18 -3.89
CA GLY A 450 -30.97 -4.28 -3.73
C GLY A 450 -29.63 -4.95 -4.05
N LEU A 451 -29.63 -6.18 -4.60
CA LEU A 451 -28.40 -6.89 -4.98
C LEU A 451 -27.99 -6.60 -6.42
N GLY A 452 -28.94 -6.33 -7.32
CA GLY A 452 -28.68 -6.18 -8.76
C GLY A 452 -27.56 -5.18 -9.07
N LEU A 453 -27.63 -3.94 -8.56
CA LEU A 453 -26.60 -2.92 -8.82
C LEU A 453 -25.22 -3.32 -8.26
N SER A 454 -25.17 -4.00 -7.12
CA SER A 454 -23.90 -4.50 -6.54
C SER A 454 -23.31 -5.66 -7.34
N ILE A 455 -24.15 -6.53 -7.92
CA ILE A 455 -23.73 -7.59 -8.83
C ILE A 455 -23.23 -6.97 -10.14
N SER A 456 -23.96 -6.03 -10.73
CA SER A 456 -23.53 -5.31 -11.94
C SER A 456 -22.18 -4.63 -11.73
N LYS A 457 -21.97 -3.95 -10.60
CA LYS A 457 -20.67 -3.36 -10.27
C LYS A 457 -19.55 -4.40 -10.19
N SER A 458 -19.79 -5.50 -9.48
CA SER A 458 -18.79 -6.55 -9.32
C SER A 458 -18.45 -7.24 -10.65
N LEU A 459 -19.43 -7.47 -11.51
CA LEU A 459 -19.23 -8.03 -12.85
C LEU A 459 -18.43 -7.08 -13.74
N VAL A 460 -18.75 -5.78 -13.73
CA VAL A 460 -17.99 -4.77 -14.47
C VAL A 460 -16.54 -4.71 -13.99
N GLU A 461 -16.29 -4.75 -12.69
CA GLU A 461 -14.93 -4.76 -12.11
C GLU A 461 -14.17 -6.04 -12.50
N LEU A 462 -14.81 -7.22 -12.46
CA LEU A 462 -14.22 -8.49 -12.90
C LEU A 462 -13.90 -8.50 -14.41
N MET A 463 -14.71 -7.82 -15.21
CA MET A 463 -14.47 -7.59 -16.63
C MET A 463 -13.47 -6.44 -16.89
N SER A 464 -12.76 -5.95 -15.86
CA SER A 464 -11.76 -4.88 -15.93
C SER A 464 -12.31 -3.52 -16.40
N GLY A 465 -13.56 -3.23 -16.07
CA GLY A 465 -14.25 -1.99 -16.41
C GLY A 465 -14.57 -1.09 -15.23
N THR A 466 -15.34 -0.03 -15.50
CA THR A 466 -15.88 0.87 -14.48
C THR A 466 -17.38 1.10 -14.66
N ILE A 467 -18.12 1.33 -13.58
CA ILE A 467 -19.55 1.63 -13.59
C ILE A 467 -19.81 2.92 -12.81
N GLY A 468 -20.76 3.74 -13.27
CA GLY A 468 -21.14 4.99 -12.65
C GLY A 468 -22.59 5.36 -12.92
N LEU A 469 -22.99 6.50 -12.35
CA LEU A 469 -24.31 7.07 -12.59
C LEU A 469 -24.23 8.60 -12.63
N ARG A 470 -25.16 9.21 -13.37
CA ARG A 470 -25.45 10.63 -13.36
C ARG A 470 -26.95 10.78 -13.23
N SER A 471 -27.42 11.50 -12.21
CA SER A 471 -28.85 11.60 -11.96
C SER A 471 -29.23 12.97 -11.43
N GLN A 472 -30.42 13.42 -11.82
CA GLN A 472 -31.04 14.64 -11.33
C GLN A 472 -32.51 14.35 -11.02
N VAL A 473 -32.95 14.77 -9.82
CA VAL A 473 -34.33 14.55 -9.34
C VAL A 473 -35.32 15.17 -10.32
N ASP A 474 -36.38 14.42 -10.63
CA ASP A 474 -37.47 14.74 -11.57
C ASP A 474 -37.04 14.99 -13.03
N VAL A 475 -35.78 14.69 -13.38
CA VAL A 475 -35.27 14.75 -14.77
C VAL A 475 -34.98 13.35 -15.29
N GLY A 476 -34.36 12.49 -14.48
CA GLY A 476 -34.04 11.12 -14.85
C GLY A 476 -32.66 10.68 -14.38
N THR A 477 -32.26 9.48 -14.82
CA THR A 477 -30.96 8.88 -14.48
C THR A 477 -30.26 8.30 -15.70
N GLU A 478 -28.97 8.53 -15.81
CA GLU A 478 -28.04 7.81 -16.67
C GLU A 478 -27.22 6.87 -15.78
N PHE A 479 -27.44 5.56 -15.91
CA PHE A 479 -26.48 4.56 -15.42
C PHE A 479 -25.57 4.18 -16.57
N PHE A 480 -24.26 4.22 -16.36
CA PHE A 480 -23.29 3.89 -17.42
C PHE A 480 -22.22 2.94 -16.91
N PHE A 481 -21.73 2.08 -17.81
CA PHE A 481 -20.53 1.28 -17.57
C PHE A 481 -19.60 1.31 -18.76
N GLU A 482 -18.33 1.09 -18.50
CA GLU A 482 -17.23 1.12 -19.46
C GLU A 482 -16.52 -0.22 -19.39
N LEU A 483 -16.47 -0.92 -20.52
CA LEU A 483 -15.88 -2.26 -20.59
C LEU A 483 -14.85 -2.35 -21.72
N PRO A 484 -13.67 -2.93 -21.45
CA PRO A 484 -12.73 -3.32 -22.49
C PRO A 484 -13.18 -4.64 -23.15
N PHE A 485 -13.16 -4.67 -24.47
CA PHE A 485 -13.42 -5.85 -25.28
C PHE A 485 -12.26 -6.07 -26.26
N GLY A 486 -12.00 -7.33 -26.60
CA GLY A 486 -11.24 -7.62 -27.81
C GLY A 486 -12.09 -7.31 -29.03
N VAL A 487 -11.49 -6.88 -30.14
CA VAL A 487 -12.23 -6.77 -31.41
C VAL A 487 -12.15 -8.13 -32.09
N GLY A 488 -13.31 -8.75 -32.34
CA GLY A 488 -13.38 -10.02 -33.06
C GLY A 488 -12.87 -9.80 -34.48
N ALA A 489 -12.11 -10.76 -35.02
CA ALA A 489 -11.73 -10.72 -36.42
C ALA A 489 -13.02 -10.70 -37.23
N THR A 490 -13.29 -9.62 -37.95
CA THR A 490 -14.34 -9.61 -38.94
C THR A 490 -13.95 -10.68 -39.94
N THR A 491 -14.58 -11.85 -39.90
CA THR A 491 -14.40 -12.87 -40.93
C THR A 491 -15.04 -12.34 -42.20
N VAL A 492 -14.33 -11.42 -42.86
CA VAL A 492 -14.61 -10.98 -44.23
C VAL A 492 -14.35 -12.15 -45.20
N GLU A 493 -13.82 -13.27 -44.73
CA GLU A 493 -13.59 -14.49 -45.49
C GLU A 493 -14.63 -15.60 -45.21
N ALA A 494 -15.93 -15.33 -45.38
CA ALA A 494 -16.93 -16.40 -45.55
C ALA A 494 -18.25 -15.92 -46.20
N ARG A 495 -18.21 -15.06 -47.22
CA ARG A 495 -19.36 -14.92 -48.14
C ARG A 495 -18.99 -14.65 -49.61
N ALA A 496 -17.74 -14.95 -49.98
CA ALA A 496 -17.22 -14.78 -51.32
C ALA A 496 -16.92 -16.11 -52.05
N THR A 497 -17.78 -17.12 -51.93
CA THR A 497 -17.84 -18.26 -52.89
C THR A 497 -19.24 -18.89 -52.87
N GLY A 498 -20.25 -18.11 -53.26
CA GLY A 498 -21.49 -18.67 -53.83
C GLY A 498 -21.38 -18.62 -55.36
N PRO A 499 -21.76 -19.66 -56.10
CA PRO A 499 -21.58 -19.68 -57.54
C PRO A 499 -22.38 -18.55 -58.20
N ALA A 500 -21.67 -17.69 -58.92
CA ALA A 500 -22.25 -16.66 -59.76
C ALA A 500 -23.11 -17.29 -60.86
N ALA A 501 -24.38 -16.90 -60.93
CA ALA A 501 -25.18 -16.83 -62.15
C ALA A 501 -26.47 -16.04 -61.90
N PRO A 502 -27.09 -15.45 -62.93
CA PRO A 502 -26.53 -14.60 -63.97
C PRO A 502 -27.20 -13.22 -63.97
N GLY A 503 -26.57 -12.23 -64.61
CA GLY A 503 -27.12 -10.88 -64.72
C GLY A 503 -28.56 -10.86 -65.27
N THR A 504 -29.44 -10.20 -64.54
CA THR A 504 -30.80 -9.87 -64.99
C THR A 504 -30.92 -8.36 -65.14
N ALA A 505 -31.57 -8.00 -66.24
CA ALA A 505 -31.77 -6.66 -66.76
C ALA A 505 -32.36 -5.71 -65.72
N ALA A 506 -32.10 -4.40 -65.89
CA ALA A 506 -32.66 -3.30 -65.14
C ALA A 506 -34.15 -3.52 -64.79
N THR A 507 -34.40 -4.04 -63.59
CA THR A 507 -35.73 -4.18 -63.01
C THR A 507 -36.12 -2.83 -62.42
N ARG A 508 -37.33 -2.38 -62.73
CA ARG A 508 -37.93 -1.17 -62.15
C ARG A 508 -37.99 -1.35 -60.63
N ALA A 509 -37.66 -0.30 -59.88
CA ALA A 509 -37.86 -0.27 -58.43
C ALA A 509 -39.31 -0.69 -58.09
N PRO A 510 -39.52 -1.67 -57.18
CA PRO A 510 -40.86 -2.08 -56.80
C PRO A 510 -41.60 -0.91 -56.14
N ARG A 511 -42.90 -0.79 -56.40
CA ARG A 511 -43.76 0.25 -55.84
C ARG A 511 -44.54 -0.32 -54.67
N ILE A 512 -44.28 0.18 -53.46
CA ILE A 512 -44.91 -0.33 -52.23
C ILE A 512 -45.82 0.74 -51.64
N LEU A 513 -47.06 0.34 -51.32
CA LEU A 513 -48.00 1.17 -50.57
C LEU A 513 -47.92 0.81 -49.09
N VAL A 514 -47.79 1.80 -48.22
CA VAL A 514 -47.75 1.65 -46.77
C VAL A 514 -48.96 2.35 -46.16
N ALA A 515 -49.81 1.61 -45.47
CA ALA A 515 -50.93 2.15 -44.70
C ALA A 515 -50.61 2.04 -43.20
N GLU A 516 -50.36 3.19 -42.57
CA GLU A 516 -49.94 3.34 -41.17
C GLU A 516 -50.44 4.70 -40.67
N ASP A 517 -51.05 4.79 -39.49
CA ASP A 517 -51.62 6.03 -38.97
C ASP A 517 -50.64 6.88 -38.14
N ASN A 518 -49.59 6.24 -37.61
CA ASN A 518 -48.58 6.90 -36.79
C ASN A 518 -47.45 7.51 -37.64
N GLU A 519 -47.28 8.84 -37.57
CA GLU A 519 -46.27 9.59 -38.35
C GLU A 519 -44.82 9.12 -38.11
N ASP A 520 -44.46 8.68 -36.90
CA ASP A 520 -43.11 8.18 -36.61
C ASP A 520 -42.86 6.81 -37.26
N ASN A 521 -43.86 5.94 -37.25
CA ASN A 521 -43.79 4.63 -37.92
C ASN A 521 -43.74 4.81 -39.45
N GLN A 522 -44.50 5.75 -39.99
CA GLN A 522 -44.45 6.11 -41.41
C GLN A 522 -43.02 6.53 -41.80
N LEU A 523 -42.40 7.43 -41.04
CA LEU A 523 -41.03 7.89 -41.30
C LEU A 523 -40.02 6.75 -41.24
N LEU A 524 -40.12 5.86 -40.24
CA LEU A 524 -39.24 4.70 -40.10
C LEU A 524 -39.35 3.76 -41.31
N ILE A 525 -40.58 3.38 -41.69
CA ILE A 525 -40.82 2.48 -42.82
C ILE A 525 -40.33 3.14 -44.12
N GLU A 526 -40.57 4.44 -44.30
CA GLU A 526 -40.10 5.20 -45.46
C GLU A 526 -38.57 5.13 -45.60
N LEU A 527 -37.84 5.36 -44.51
CA LEU A 527 -36.38 5.34 -44.50
C LEU A 527 -35.83 3.95 -44.84
N LEU A 528 -36.42 2.88 -44.30
CA LEU A 528 -36.02 1.49 -44.59
C LEU A 528 -36.28 1.14 -46.06
N LEU A 529 -37.46 1.47 -46.59
CA LEU A 529 -37.84 1.16 -47.97
C LEU A 529 -37.01 1.96 -48.98
N ARG A 530 -36.79 3.26 -48.74
CA ARG A 530 -35.93 4.10 -49.59
C ARG A 530 -34.50 3.59 -49.62
N ARG A 531 -33.96 3.09 -48.49
CA ARG A 531 -32.61 2.50 -48.42
C ARG A 531 -32.48 1.24 -49.30
N LYS A 532 -33.54 0.44 -49.44
CA LYS A 532 -33.60 -0.72 -50.36
C LYS A 532 -33.81 -0.33 -51.83
N GLY A 533 -34.06 0.96 -52.13
CA GLY A 533 -34.29 1.45 -53.48
C GLY A 533 -35.73 1.25 -53.99
N VAL A 534 -36.69 1.17 -53.08
CA VAL A 534 -38.13 1.01 -53.36
C VAL A 534 -38.81 2.37 -53.57
N ASP A 535 -39.78 2.44 -54.48
CA ASP A 535 -40.69 3.59 -54.61
C ASP A 535 -41.87 3.43 -53.63
N VAL A 536 -41.88 4.25 -52.57
CA VAL A 536 -42.83 4.14 -51.46
C VAL A 536 -43.92 5.21 -51.52
N THR A 537 -45.18 4.81 -51.34
CA THR A 537 -46.32 5.70 -51.12
C THR A 537 -46.92 5.42 -49.75
N ILE A 538 -47.13 6.46 -48.94
CA ILE A 538 -47.64 6.34 -47.56
C ILE A 538 -49.04 6.96 -47.49
N VAL A 539 -49.93 6.30 -46.75
CA VAL A 539 -51.30 6.73 -46.46
C VAL A 539 -51.65 6.50 -45.00
N GLY A 540 -52.57 7.30 -44.44
CA GLY A 540 -52.83 7.32 -42.99
C GLY A 540 -53.91 6.35 -42.50
N ASN A 541 -54.65 5.70 -43.40
CA ASN A 541 -55.76 4.80 -43.04
C ASN A 541 -56.12 3.84 -44.20
N GLY A 542 -56.96 2.84 -43.91
CA GLY A 542 -57.38 1.83 -44.88
C GLY A 542 -58.21 2.38 -46.05
N GLU A 543 -58.97 3.45 -45.86
CA GLU A 543 -59.80 4.04 -46.93
C GLU A 543 -58.94 4.76 -47.98
N GLU A 544 -57.92 5.49 -47.53
CA GLU A 544 -56.91 6.09 -48.39
C GLU A 544 -56.12 5.03 -49.14
N ALA A 545 -55.76 3.92 -48.48
CA ALA A 545 -55.07 2.81 -49.12
C ALA A 545 -55.87 2.26 -50.32
N LEU A 546 -57.18 2.03 -50.14
CA LEU A 546 -58.07 1.60 -51.22
C LEU A 546 -58.19 2.63 -52.35
N LYS A 547 -58.31 3.93 -52.04
CA LYS A 547 -58.36 5.00 -53.05
C LYS A 547 -57.07 5.07 -53.89
N HIS A 548 -55.92 4.80 -53.29
CA HIS A 548 -54.64 4.75 -53.99
C HIS A 548 -54.51 3.49 -54.86
N LEU A 549 -54.97 2.34 -54.37
CA LEU A 549 -55.01 1.08 -55.13
C LEU A 549 -55.95 1.16 -56.35
N ASP A 550 -57.02 1.97 -56.30
CA ASP A 550 -57.91 2.20 -57.45
C ASP A 550 -57.25 3.05 -58.55
N ARG A 551 -56.30 3.94 -58.18
CA ARG A 551 -55.69 4.94 -59.08
C ARG A 551 -54.35 4.50 -59.65
N ALA A 552 -53.62 3.67 -58.93
CA ALA A 552 -52.25 3.31 -59.26
C ALA A 552 -51.95 1.84 -58.93
N ARG A 553 -50.93 1.31 -59.59
CA ARG A 553 -50.46 -0.07 -59.36
C ARG A 553 -49.32 -0.09 -58.36
N PHE A 554 -49.41 -1.02 -57.43
CA PHE A 554 -48.42 -1.34 -56.41
C PHE A 554 -48.09 -2.83 -56.50
N ASP A 555 -46.83 -3.15 -56.20
CA ASP A 555 -46.26 -4.49 -56.25
C ASP A 555 -46.39 -5.20 -54.88
N LEU A 556 -46.50 -4.43 -53.78
CA LEU A 556 -46.74 -4.91 -52.43
C LEU A 556 -47.53 -3.85 -51.62
N VAL A 557 -48.36 -4.29 -50.67
CA VAL A 557 -48.97 -3.42 -49.66
C VAL A 557 -48.49 -3.85 -48.27
N LEU A 558 -47.93 -2.92 -47.51
CA LEU A 558 -47.71 -3.06 -46.06
C LEU A 558 -48.85 -2.35 -45.35
N MET A 559 -49.61 -3.07 -44.52
CA MET A 559 -50.82 -2.50 -43.93
C MET A 559 -50.92 -2.77 -42.43
N ASP A 560 -51.01 -1.70 -41.65
CA ASP A 560 -51.31 -1.78 -40.24
C ASP A 560 -52.71 -2.35 -39.99
N LEU A 561 -52.83 -3.16 -38.94
CA LEU A 561 -54.09 -3.75 -38.54
C LEU A 561 -54.98 -2.76 -37.78
N GLU A 562 -54.37 -1.90 -36.96
CA GLU A 562 -55.07 -1.02 -36.02
C GLU A 562 -54.93 0.45 -36.45
N MET A 563 -55.78 0.90 -37.38
CA MET A 563 -55.85 2.30 -37.81
C MET A 563 -57.21 2.91 -37.46
N PRO A 564 -57.30 4.21 -37.14
CA PRO A 564 -58.56 4.92 -36.93
C PRO A 564 -59.37 5.00 -38.23
N GLY A 565 -60.70 4.85 -38.10
CA GLY A 565 -61.60 4.76 -39.25
C GLY A 565 -61.67 3.33 -39.79
N MET A 566 -61.21 3.12 -41.02
CA MET A 566 -61.16 1.78 -41.64
C MET A 566 -59.84 1.09 -41.28
N GLY A 567 -59.93 0.03 -40.48
CA GLY A 567 -58.78 -0.78 -40.04
C GLY A 567 -58.28 -1.76 -41.12
N GLY A 568 -57.13 -2.39 -40.88
CA GLY A 568 -56.46 -3.25 -41.87
C GLY A 568 -57.27 -4.48 -42.30
N PHE A 569 -58.02 -5.10 -41.39
CA PHE A 569 -58.88 -6.24 -41.72
C PHE A 569 -60.05 -5.86 -42.64
N GLU A 570 -60.69 -4.72 -42.39
CA GLU A 570 -61.78 -4.21 -43.22
C GLU A 570 -61.27 -3.80 -44.61
N ALA A 571 -60.10 -3.15 -44.65
CA ALA A 571 -59.45 -2.73 -45.89
C ALA A 571 -59.06 -3.92 -46.78
N VAL A 572 -58.49 -5.00 -46.22
CA VAL A 572 -58.17 -6.21 -47.03
C VAL A 572 -59.42 -6.90 -47.52
N THR A 573 -60.46 -7.02 -46.69
CA THR A 573 -61.71 -7.65 -47.11
C THR A 573 -62.32 -6.91 -48.30
N ALA A 574 -62.41 -5.58 -48.22
CA ALA A 574 -62.89 -4.73 -49.31
C ALA A 574 -61.97 -4.80 -50.55
N LEU A 575 -60.65 -4.91 -50.37
CA LEU A 575 -59.71 -5.09 -51.47
C LEU A 575 -59.94 -6.43 -52.20
N ARG A 576 -60.10 -7.54 -51.47
CA ARG A 576 -60.31 -8.88 -52.07
C ARG A 576 -61.64 -8.98 -52.83
N GLU A 577 -62.68 -8.30 -52.36
CA GLU A 577 -63.95 -8.18 -53.10
C GLU A 577 -63.77 -7.45 -54.44
N ARG A 578 -62.99 -6.35 -54.45
CA ARG A 578 -62.68 -5.59 -55.68
C ARG A 578 -61.80 -6.37 -56.65
N GLU A 579 -60.84 -7.15 -56.14
CA GLU A 579 -59.95 -7.98 -56.94
C GLU A 579 -60.68 -9.16 -57.61
N SER A 580 -61.76 -9.66 -56.99
CA SER A 580 -62.58 -10.75 -57.54
C SER A 580 -63.19 -10.43 -58.91
N GLY A 581 -63.31 -9.14 -59.27
CA GLY A 581 -63.77 -8.71 -60.59
C GLY A 581 -62.68 -8.48 -61.65
N THR A 582 -61.40 -8.46 -61.27
CA THR A 582 -60.29 -8.03 -62.16
C THR A 582 -59.21 -9.10 -62.38
N GLY A 583 -59.21 -10.17 -61.58
CA GLY A 583 -58.30 -11.31 -61.73
C GLY A 583 -56.84 -11.01 -61.39
N ARG A 584 -56.56 -9.89 -60.71
CA ARG A 584 -55.23 -9.52 -60.23
C ARG A 584 -55.26 -9.34 -58.72
N ARG A 585 -54.36 -10.03 -58.03
CA ARG A 585 -54.19 -9.98 -56.58
C ARG A 585 -52.88 -9.27 -56.25
N VAL A 586 -52.93 -8.16 -55.50
CA VAL A 586 -51.73 -7.55 -54.92
C VAL A 586 -51.42 -8.24 -53.59
N PRO A 587 -50.14 -8.60 -53.31
CA PRO A 587 -49.79 -9.14 -52.02
C PRO A 587 -49.95 -8.09 -50.91
N VAL A 588 -50.58 -8.48 -49.80
CA VAL A 588 -50.77 -7.63 -48.62
C VAL A 588 -50.11 -8.27 -47.42
N ILE A 589 -49.15 -7.55 -46.83
CA ILE A 589 -48.43 -7.97 -45.61
C ILE A 589 -48.97 -7.15 -44.44
N ALA A 590 -49.46 -7.83 -43.42
CA ALA A 590 -49.96 -7.19 -42.21
C ALA A 590 -48.81 -6.64 -41.37
N LEU A 591 -48.94 -5.44 -40.82
CA LEU A 591 -48.10 -4.93 -39.73
C LEU A 591 -48.88 -5.07 -38.43
N SER A 592 -48.39 -5.86 -37.47
CA SER A 592 -49.11 -6.18 -36.23
C SER A 592 -48.29 -5.87 -34.99
N ALA A 593 -48.88 -5.21 -34.00
CA ALA A 593 -48.29 -5.04 -32.67
C ALA A 593 -48.30 -6.32 -31.80
N HIS A 594 -49.04 -7.37 -32.20
CA HIS A 594 -49.27 -8.57 -31.39
C HIS A 594 -48.54 -9.81 -31.94
N ALA A 595 -47.58 -10.35 -31.17
CA ALA A 595 -46.81 -11.56 -31.49
C ALA A 595 -47.40 -12.86 -30.87
N LEU A 596 -48.72 -12.96 -30.73
CA LEU A 596 -49.38 -14.13 -30.13
C LEU A 596 -49.60 -15.28 -31.14
N VAL A 597 -49.45 -16.52 -30.66
CA VAL A 597 -49.73 -17.75 -31.42
C VAL A 597 -51.20 -17.76 -31.88
N GLY A 598 -51.44 -18.02 -33.17
CA GLY A 598 -52.78 -18.02 -33.81
C GLY A 598 -53.20 -16.70 -34.48
N TYR A 599 -52.44 -15.61 -34.32
CA TYR A 599 -52.76 -14.32 -34.97
C TYR A 599 -52.42 -14.32 -36.48
N ARG A 600 -51.38 -15.07 -36.88
CA ARG A 600 -51.04 -15.31 -38.30
C ARG A 600 -52.21 -15.93 -39.06
N GLU A 601 -52.85 -16.93 -38.47
CA GLU A 601 -53.99 -17.65 -39.07
C GLU A 601 -55.17 -16.71 -39.31
N LYS A 602 -55.43 -15.76 -38.41
CA LYS A 602 -56.46 -14.73 -38.58
C LYS A 602 -56.16 -13.77 -39.73
N CYS A 603 -54.90 -13.34 -39.86
CA CYS A 603 -54.48 -12.45 -40.97
C CYS A 603 -54.64 -13.16 -42.33
N LEU A 604 -54.17 -14.41 -42.42
CA LEU A 604 -54.31 -15.22 -43.63
C LEU A 604 -55.78 -15.52 -43.96
N ALA A 605 -56.61 -15.83 -42.95
CA ALA A 605 -58.04 -16.07 -43.14
C ALA A 605 -58.80 -14.83 -43.63
N ALA A 606 -58.36 -13.62 -43.25
CA ALA A 606 -58.90 -12.37 -43.75
C ALA A 606 -58.42 -12.00 -45.17
N GLY A 607 -57.53 -12.79 -45.76
CA GLY A 607 -57.05 -12.62 -47.12
C GLY A 607 -55.70 -11.90 -47.24
N MET A 608 -54.96 -11.68 -46.16
CA MET A 608 -53.56 -11.21 -46.22
C MET A 608 -52.63 -12.36 -46.65
N ASP A 609 -51.45 -12.02 -47.15
CA ASP A 609 -50.50 -12.98 -47.73
C ASP A 609 -49.34 -13.31 -46.78
N ASP A 610 -48.98 -12.39 -45.89
CA ASP A 610 -48.12 -12.67 -44.72
C ASP A 610 -48.29 -11.59 -43.63
N TYR A 611 -47.44 -11.64 -42.60
CA TYR A 611 -47.41 -10.63 -41.53
C TYR A 611 -45.99 -10.35 -41.01
N LEU A 612 -45.78 -9.12 -40.57
CA LEU A 612 -44.61 -8.64 -39.85
C LEU A 612 -45.03 -8.07 -38.50
N THR A 613 -44.24 -8.35 -37.47
CA THR A 613 -44.47 -7.81 -36.13
C THR A 613 -43.84 -6.43 -36.00
N LYS A 614 -44.50 -5.54 -35.24
CA LYS A 614 -43.91 -4.29 -34.75
C LYS A 614 -43.18 -4.58 -33.41
N PRO A 615 -41.96 -4.06 -33.17
CA PRO A 615 -41.17 -3.19 -34.06
C PRO A 615 -40.66 -3.95 -35.30
N ILE A 616 -40.62 -3.24 -36.44
CA ILE A 616 -40.28 -3.83 -37.73
C ILE A 616 -38.78 -4.13 -37.78
N ASP A 617 -38.45 -5.41 -37.91
CA ASP A 617 -37.09 -5.89 -38.19
C ASP A 617 -36.73 -5.60 -39.66
N PRO A 618 -35.68 -4.78 -39.94
CA PRO A 618 -35.25 -4.45 -41.30
C PRO A 618 -34.91 -5.65 -42.17
N ASP A 619 -34.23 -6.66 -41.61
CA ASP A 619 -33.78 -7.82 -42.41
C ASP A 619 -34.97 -8.68 -42.82
N ARG A 620 -35.92 -8.85 -41.89
CA ARG A 620 -37.17 -9.55 -42.17
C ARG A 620 -38.05 -8.78 -43.16
N LEU A 621 -38.15 -7.45 -43.02
CA LEU A 621 -38.85 -6.60 -43.98
C LEU A 621 -38.25 -6.74 -45.39
N TYR A 622 -36.93 -6.69 -45.51
CA TYR A 622 -36.25 -6.81 -46.80
C TYR A 622 -36.42 -8.19 -47.42
N ALA A 623 -36.35 -9.26 -46.63
CA ALA A 623 -36.60 -10.62 -47.10
C ALA A 623 -38.04 -10.80 -47.60
N THR A 624 -39.04 -10.29 -46.86
CA THR A 624 -40.44 -10.33 -47.28
C THR A 624 -40.68 -9.53 -48.56
N ILE A 625 -40.01 -8.39 -48.73
CA ILE A 625 -40.10 -7.63 -49.99
C ILE A 625 -39.51 -8.42 -51.16
N ASP A 626 -38.35 -9.04 -50.97
CA ASP A 626 -37.73 -9.85 -52.03
C ASP A 626 -38.58 -11.07 -52.41
N GLU A 627 -39.29 -11.67 -51.43
CA GLU A 627 -40.19 -12.79 -51.67
C GLU A 627 -41.49 -12.39 -52.43
N TYR A 628 -42.11 -11.27 -52.04
CA TYR A 628 -43.44 -10.90 -52.51
C TYR A 628 -43.47 -9.83 -53.61
N ALA A 629 -42.44 -8.99 -53.75
CA ALA A 629 -42.39 -7.96 -54.80
C ALA A 629 -41.91 -8.51 -56.15
N ASP A 630 -41.10 -9.58 -56.17
CA ASP A 630 -40.59 -10.22 -57.40
C ASP A 630 -41.56 -11.23 -58.03
N SER A 631 -42.62 -11.61 -57.31
CA SER A 631 -43.57 -12.65 -57.74
C SER A 631 -44.71 -12.15 -58.67
N CYS A 632 -44.69 -10.90 -59.11
CA CYS A 632 -45.66 -10.38 -60.09
C CYS A 632 -45.11 -10.49 -61.54
N PRO A 633 -45.72 -11.30 -62.44
CA PRO A 633 -45.21 -11.44 -63.80
C PRO A 633 -45.39 -10.14 -64.60
N ALA A 634 -44.27 -9.63 -65.12
CA ALA A 634 -44.22 -8.47 -66.02
C ALA A 634 -45.21 -8.64 -67.18
N ALA A 635 -46.25 -7.81 -67.20
CA ALA A 635 -47.23 -7.79 -68.26
C ALA A 635 -46.62 -7.22 -69.56
N GLY A 636 -46.66 -8.02 -70.63
CA GLY A 636 -46.74 -7.54 -72.01
C GLY A 636 -45.45 -7.51 -72.83
N ARG A 637 -45.03 -8.65 -73.39
CA ARG A 637 -44.30 -8.68 -74.67
C ARG A 637 -45.30 -9.00 -75.78
N ALA A 638 -45.68 -7.99 -76.56
CA ALA A 638 -46.33 -8.20 -77.85
C ALA A 638 -45.38 -8.98 -78.79
N PRO A 639 -45.87 -9.90 -79.62
CA PRO A 639 -45.03 -10.63 -80.55
C PRO A 639 -44.57 -9.68 -81.65
N ALA A 640 -43.26 -9.43 -81.73
CA ALA A 640 -42.66 -8.80 -82.89
C ALA A 640 -42.77 -9.78 -84.06
N GLY A 641 -43.67 -9.49 -84.99
CA GLY A 641 -43.68 -10.14 -86.29
C GLY A 641 -42.38 -9.83 -87.03
N VAL A 642 -41.80 -10.86 -87.64
CA VAL A 642 -40.95 -10.69 -88.81
C VAL A 642 -41.54 -11.58 -89.88
N GLY A 643 -42.09 -10.92 -90.90
CA GLY A 643 -42.49 -11.55 -92.14
C GLY A 643 -41.34 -11.64 -93.13
N ARG A 644 -41.54 -12.58 -94.05
CA ARG A 644 -40.78 -12.97 -95.25
C ARG A 644 -39.57 -13.87 -95.04
#